data_AF-A0A8H3TWH8-F1
#
_entry.id   AF-A0A8H3TWH8-F1
#
_cell.length_a   1.000
_cell.length_b   1.000
_cell.length_c   1.000
_cell.angle_alpha   90.00
_cell.angle_beta   90.00
_cell.angle_gamma   90.00
#
_symmetry.space_group_name_H-M   'P 1'
#
loop_
_entity.id
_entity.type
_entity.pdbx_description
1 polymer ?
#
loop_
_entity_poly.entity_id
_entity_poly.type
_entity_poly.pdbx_seq_one_letter_code
_entity_poly.pdbx_strand_id
1 'polypeptide(L)'
;MLRSLACRALARPHALRSRPWREQGVINVSAQRHLPISKSRWYSTETSNVGNDQPPAESPPPIPGVEEPKRKTASFFISNVLPIQVGKFDIRPTLAALRQDHCLEQIEDIATDVHSHGFRLEGLEIARKDGGVFLNYSYIPPAATTSTDQAVPERPFNPAKEFLPLLSDSARRHGGFPSWLGNWWASTFLPGPPELPTTVADEEVEALADGSDDSTSSTDRLSHLSANSRQRIFFGLGDGRCWAVRGRQWMEDMNRFPSQRVRVEFDGADVSQEVLYELFRPYGRLTDITPPAPVPAGNLRYAVIHYGRLRSAAVAINTLHGLSTPTNTRDFTLLRDSRAAGATQPTISRTRLRLFYERPIKAHAIRTWISTHPRIVIPVAAFLIGTLSYTFFDPIRAFFVKAKVDGYWNIEGYSIVKKLRGLLTSYTGYSFTDSAAKEGVSGVIPAAVFGDDEQREEGVGKSAWSEREEAEKQIVGWLGEVPGTFITITGPPGSGKNDLVTRVIADKKKKALIINCSAVAKAKSDAAVVSELADQTGYYPVFSFMGSISNMIDLAALGLIGQKAGFATPVDQQLKQVLEVVGTALKDISMSERKQRDAEELERTQAAEREQERRHRQEMIRRGGWHDGRLDAIAGNGVMSELGFGMEELTANDLSASTAIPGVDVAGLEVPSDANIQDMKVSHDIKRTSAAETDKELEFIDSLPVLVLDNFVQKASTKTELWNVLAEWGASLVENKIAHVIVVCDSSSVAKALTRAIPTKPLNAISLADADSENSMHYILNKLGVQRESLSPNETQLIGKVGGRMIDLELLVYKVRSGFTISEAVEDIIVRNVVELRKAAFGDDMEDSKALPWSRNQAWKIVSELAKKRETSYANILQDFPFKGQEAALKAMEEHDLIAVSFVDGRPSMIRAGKPVYRQAFQRLVADPVFAATCKIDQANVLIAKADSEIKTFEQELLQLREISPEQHPGLVKHAASATWSGVTFIPRAVGYIVTPWNWSIFGDSDSAKSRAGSTTSVKPAEAVNARRLWLLEKLGKSVQKMQTLEAEVAECKDFLKTGKA
;
A
#
# COMPACT_ATOMS: atom_id res chain seq x y z
N MET A 1 9.47 -13.01 20.64
CA MET A 1 10.89 -12.99 21.09
C MET A 1 11.85 -12.26 20.13
N LEU A 2 11.38 -11.30 19.31
CA LEU A 2 12.23 -10.43 18.46
C LEU A 2 11.87 -8.94 18.65
N ARG A 3 11.38 -8.57 19.85
CA ARG A 3 11.02 -7.20 20.23
C ARG A 3 11.92 -6.58 21.32
N SER A 4 12.86 -7.32 21.91
CA SER A 4 13.69 -6.81 23.04
C SER A 4 15.15 -6.47 22.69
N LEU A 5 15.57 -6.57 21.43
CA LEU A 5 16.96 -6.30 21.03
C LEU A 5 17.14 -5.02 20.20
N ALA A 6 16.07 -4.38 19.74
CA ALA A 6 16.16 -3.18 18.89
C ALA A 6 15.99 -1.84 19.64
N CYS A 7 15.59 -1.84 20.91
CA CYS A 7 15.30 -0.60 21.67
C CYS A 7 16.46 -0.09 22.56
N ARG A 8 17.71 -0.54 22.35
CA ARG A 8 18.85 -0.12 23.20
C ARG A 8 19.99 0.59 22.46
N ALA A 9 19.77 1.04 21.23
CA ALA A 9 20.82 1.65 20.40
C ALA A 9 20.67 3.16 20.11
N LEU A 10 19.64 3.85 20.61
CA LEU A 10 19.43 5.28 20.34
C LEU A 10 18.97 6.05 21.57
N ALA A 11 19.89 6.24 22.54
CA ALA A 11 19.84 7.34 23.50
C ALA A 11 21.13 7.37 24.33
N ARG A 12 22.07 8.27 23.96
CA ARG A 12 22.89 9.09 24.90
C ARG A 12 23.89 9.97 24.12
N PRO A 13 23.90 11.29 24.35
CA PRO A 13 24.88 12.20 23.75
C PRO A 13 26.17 12.34 24.60
N HIS A 14 27.29 12.45 23.88
CA HIS A 14 28.59 13.08 24.20
C HIS A 14 29.14 13.13 25.64
N ALA A 15 30.29 12.47 25.84
CA ALA A 15 31.48 13.04 26.51
C ALA A 15 32.71 12.16 26.25
N LEU A 16 33.57 12.52 25.29
CA LEU A 16 34.87 11.87 25.06
C LEU A 16 36.00 12.79 25.51
N ARG A 17 36.71 12.34 26.55
CA ARG A 17 37.98 12.87 27.05
C ARG A 17 39.10 12.27 26.20
N SER A 18 39.94 13.16 25.66
CA SER A 18 41.15 12.90 24.88
C SER A 18 42.22 12.08 25.61
N ARG A 19 42.81 11.06 24.95
CA ARG A 19 44.25 10.74 24.98
C ARG A 19 44.66 9.96 23.71
N PRO A 20 45.92 10.10 23.24
CA PRO A 20 46.28 9.96 21.82
C PRO A 20 46.75 8.56 21.43
N TRP A 21 46.46 8.17 20.20
CA TRP A 21 47.05 7.02 19.52
C TRP A 21 48.31 7.45 18.76
N ARG A 22 49.36 6.65 18.93
CA ARG A 22 50.67 6.76 18.31
C ARG A 22 50.60 6.18 16.90
N GLU A 23 51.19 6.91 15.96
CA GLU A 23 51.28 6.61 14.53
C GLU A 23 51.90 5.24 14.23
N GLN A 24 51.40 4.56 13.18
CA GLN A 24 52.22 3.78 12.27
C GLN A 24 51.49 3.56 10.93
N GLY A 25 52.08 4.13 9.86
CA GLY A 25 52.28 3.43 8.58
C GLY A 25 51.12 3.35 7.59
N VAL A 26 51.08 4.34 6.70
CA VAL A 26 50.36 4.33 5.41
C VAL A 26 50.96 3.28 4.46
N ILE A 27 50.14 2.42 3.84
CA ILE A 27 50.41 1.89 2.48
C ILE A 27 49.12 1.91 1.65
N ASN A 28 49.24 2.56 0.50
CA ASN A 28 48.25 2.80 -0.54
C ASN A 28 47.66 1.52 -1.15
N VAL A 29 46.35 1.55 -1.39
CA VAL A 29 45.64 0.65 -2.29
C VAL A 29 45.52 1.32 -3.65
N SER A 30 46.25 0.82 -4.64
CA SER A 30 45.87 0.93 -6.06
C SER A 30 46.76 0.04 -6.92
N ALA A 31 46.21 -1.05 -7.48
CA ALA A 31 46.45 -1.47 -8.85
C ALA A 31 45.64 -2.74 -9.18
N GLN A 32 44.70 -2.58 -10.12
CA GLN A 32 44.17 -3.66 -10.95
C GLN A 32 45.31 -4.39 -11.66
N ARG A 33 45.24 -5.73 -11.76
CA ARG A 33 45.72 -6.48 -12.94
C ARG A 33 45.25 -7.95 -12.93
N HIS A 34 44.38 -8.23 -13.90
CA HIS A 34 44.32 -9.41 -14.77
C HIS A 34 44.82 -10.76 -14.25
N LEU A 35 43.86 -11.68 -14.08
CA LEU A 35 44.04 -13.13 -14.08
C LEU A 35 44.51 -13.64 -15.46
N PRO A 36 45.46 -14.59 -15.51
CA PRO A 36 45.50 -15.56 -16.59
C PRO A 36 45.08 -16.95 -16.09
N ILE A 37 44.16 -17.51 -16.87
CA ILE A 37 43.71 -18.90 -16.89
C ILE A 37 44.88 -19.80 -17.33
N SER A 38 45.15 -20.86 -16.57
CA SER A 38 46.02 -21.98 -16.99
C SER A 38 45.27 -23.29 -16.71
N LYS A 39 44.48 -23.77 -17.68
CA LYS A 39 44.74 -24.96 -18.52
C LYS A 39 45.18 -26.21 -17.76
N SER A 40 44.19 -27.07 -17.57
CA SER A 40 44.27 -28.52 -17.35
C SER A 40 45.09 -29.26 -18.44
N ARG A 41 46.03 -30.12 -18.05
CA ARG A 41 46.57 -31.25 -18.87
C ARG A 41 47.63 -32.05 -18.08
N TRP A 42 47.72 -33.39 -17.96
CA TRP A 42 46.89 -34.61 -18.05
C TRP A 42 47.65 -35.66 -17.18
N TYR A 43 47.05 -36.81 -16.88
CA TYR A 43 47.81 -38.06 -16.77
C TYR A 43 47.09 -39.16 -17.54
N SER A 44 47.78 -39.83 -18.46
CA SER A 44 47.88 -41.29 -18.54
C SER A 44 48.85 -41.72 -19.65
N THR A 45 49.78 -42.61 -19.27
CA THR A 45 50.49 -43.67 -20.03
C THR A 45 51.35 -43.34 -21.27
N GLU A 46 52.65 -43.65 -21.11
CA GLU A 46 53.65 -44.21 -22.05
C GLU A 46 53.72 -43.69 -23.51
N THR A 47 54.83 -43.01 -23.86
CA THR A 47 55.87 -43.45 -24.83
C THR A 47 56.76 -42.28 -25.32
N SER A 48 58.06 -42.57 -25.43
CA SER A 48 59.11 -42.01 -26.32
C SER A 48 59.32 -40.48 -26.50
N ASN A 49 60.43 -40.01 -25.93
CA ASN A 49 61.59 -39.38 -26.59
C ASN A 49 61.55 -37.99 -27.30
N VAL A 50 62.55 -37.17 -26.92
CA VAL A 50 63.24 -36.06 -27.64
C VAL A 50 62.75 -34.60 -27.47
N GLY A 51 63.66 -33.75 -26.97
CA GLY A 51 63.78 -32.31 -27.31
C GLY A 51 63.39 -31.31 -26.20
N ASN A 52 64.21 -31.14 -25.16
CA ASN A 52 65.21 -30.07 -24.97
C ASN A 52 64.62 -28.64 -24.77
N ASP A 53 64.54 -28.21 -23.50
CA ASP A 53 64.92 -26.87 -23.03
C ASP A 53 65.08 -26.87 -21.48
N GLN A 54 66.06 -26.11 -21.00
CA GLN A 54 66.90 -26.34 -19.81
C GLN A 54 66.35 -25.74 -18.48
N PRO A 55 66.64 -26.34 -17.30
CA PRO A 55 66.25 -25.84 -15.97
C PRO A 55 67.38 -25.02 -15.27
N PRO A 56 67.12 -24.28 -14.17
CA PRO A 56 68.18 -23.72 -13.34
C PRO A 56 68.57 -24.63 -12.16
N ALA A 57 69.89 -24.70 -11.93
CA ALA A 57 70.66 -25.13 -10.75
C ALA A 57 70.72 -26.65 -10.39
N GLU A 58 71.81 -27.26 -10.85
CA GLU A 58 72.34 -28.59 -10.47
C GLU A 58 72.70 -28.73 -8.98
N SER A 59 72.26 -29.83 -8.37
CA SER A 59 72.98 -30.53 -7.30
C SER A 59 74.07 -31.44 -7.90
N PRO A 60 75.21 -31.69 -7.21
CA PRO A 60 76.34 -32.43 -7.77
C PRO A 60 75.99 -33.90 -8.11
N PRO A 61 76.67 -34.53 -9.10
CA PRO A 61 76.34 -35.87 -9.57
C PRO A 61 76.61 -36.94 -8.50
N PRO A 62 75.77 -37.99 -8.38
CA PRO A 62 76.07 -39.12 -7.53
C PRO A 62 77.17 -39.99 -8.17
N ILE A 63 78.02 -40.52 -7.30
CA ILE A 63 79.07 -41.49 -7.61
C ILE A 63 78.44 -42.72 -8.32
N PRO A 64 78.99 -43.23 -9.43
CA PRO A 64 78.45 -44.41 -10.10
C PRO A 64 78.70 -45.65 -9.24
N GLY A 65 77.63 -46.24 -8.68
CA GLY A 65 77.72 -47.50 -7.93
C GLY A 65 76.68 -47.73 -6.82
N VAL A 66 75.72 -46.85 -6.59
CA VAL A 66 74.67 -47.07 -5.56
C VAL A 66 73.29 -47.09 -6.24
N GLU A 67 72.71 -48.26 -6.45
CA GLU A 67 71.30 -48.39 -6.82
C GLU A 67 70.43 -47.88 -5.65
N GLU A 68 69.67 -46.81 -5.84
CA GLU A 68 68.68 -46.38 -4.83
C GLU A 68 67.61 -47.47 -4.65
N PRO A 69 67.23 -47.80 -3.40
CA PRO A 69 66.24 -48.85 -3.15
C PRO A 69 64.88 -48.48 -3.77
N LYS A 70 64.28 -49.42 -4.53
CA LYS A 70 62.96 -49.22 -5.19
C LYS A 70 61.88 -48.85 -4.18
N ARG A 71 61.52 -47.57 -4.12
CA ARG A 71 60.46 -47.03 -3.26
C ARG A 71 59.07 -47.43 -3.78
N LYS A 72 58.16 -47.75 -2.87
CA LYS A 72 56.73 -47.95 -3.16
C LYS A 72 55.93 -46.76 -2.65
N THR A 73 54.90 -46.37 -3.40
CA THR A 73 54.00 -45.27 -3.02
C THR A 73 52.72 -45.80 -2.39
N ALA A 74 52.23 -45.08 -1.39
CA ALA A 74 50.96 -45.32 -0.72
C ALA A 74 50.35 -43.98 -0.26
N SER A 75 49.06 -44.01 0.09
CA SER A 75 48.32 -42.79 0.44
C SER A 75 47.49 -43.00 1.70
N PHE A 76 47.46 -41.97 2.55
CA PHE A 76 46.52 -41.83 3.65
C PHE A 76 45.48 -40.75 3.32
N PHE A 77 44.27 -40.88 3.83
CA PHE A 77 43.21 -39.88 3.76
C PHE A 77 42.94 -39.32 5.16
N ILE A 78 43.25 -38.05 5.37
CA ILE A 78 43.00 -37.34 6.62
C ILE A 78 41.65 -36.63 6.51
N SER A 79 40.70 -37.06 7.33
CA SER A 79 39.32 -36.58 7.30
C SER A 79 39.10 -35.34 8.17
N ASN A 80 38.18 -34.46 7.76
CA ASN A 80 37.77 -33.26 8.52
C ASN A 80 38.89 -32.23 8.74
N VAL A 81 39.82 -32.14 7.79
CA VAL A 81 40.79 -31.03 7.70
C VAL A 81 40.07 -29.77 7.21
N LEU A 82 39.18 -29.92 6.23
CA LEU A 82 38.34 -28.89 5.64
C LEU A 82 36.85 -29.24 5.81
N PRO A 83 35.90 -28.32 5.64
CA PRO A 83 34.48 -28.64 5.75
C PRO A 83 33.98 -29.42 4.54
N ILE A 84 33.11 -30.41 4.77
CA ILE A 84 32.38 -31.13 3.71
C ILE A 84 31.40 -30.16 3.04
N GLN A 85 31.43 -30.07 1.71
CA GLN A 85 30.58 -29.17 0.93
C GLN A 85 29.17 -29.75 0.76
N VAL A 86 28.18 -29.26 1.51
CA VAL A 86 26.82 -29.84 1.52
C VAL A 86 25.94 -29.34 0.36
N GLY A 87 26.34 -28.27 -0.32
CA GLY A 87 25.61 -27.75 -1.48
C GLY A 87 26.32 -26.64 -2.23
N LYS A 88 25.70 -26.16 -3.31
CA LYS A 88 26.28 -25.14 -4.21
C LYS A 88 26.50 -23.78 -3.53
N PHE A 89 25.62 -23.41 -2.60
CA PHE A 89 25.67 -22.14 -1.85
C PHE A 89 26.28 -22.30 -0.45
N ASP A 90 27.01 -23.40 -0.20
CA ASP A 90 27.69 -23.62 1.06
C ASP A 90 28.90 -22.69 1.19
N ILE A 91 28.86 -21.78 2.16
CA ILE A 91 29.92 -20.79 2.42
C ILE A 91 31.09 -21.34 3.25
N ARG A 92 30.98 -22.57 3.77
CA ARG A 92 32.02 -23.12 4.66
C ARG A 92 33.35 -23.39 3.93
N PRO A 93 33.37 -23.96 2.71
CA PRO A 93 34.63 -24.15 1.97
C PRO A 93 35.33 -22.84 1.61
N THR A 94 34.57 -21.78 1.32
CA THR A 94 35.15 -20.45 1.03
C THR A 94 35.73 -19.80 2.27
N LEU A 95 35.09 -19.97 3.44
CA LEU A 95 35.63 -19.50 4.72
C LEU A 95 36.88 -20.29 5.15
N ALA A 96 36.87 -21.61 4.94
CA ALA A 96 38.00 -22.49 5.29
C ALA A 96 39.25 -22.26 4.42
N ALA A 97 39.09 -21.66 3.23
CA ALA A 97 40.22 -21.30 2.36
C ALA A 97 41.23 -20.37 3.05
N LEU A 98 40.79 -19.51 3.97
CA LEU A 98 41.65 -18.58 4.72
C LEU A 98 42.64 -19.27 5.67
N ARG A 99 42.38 -20.53 6.06
CA ARG A 99 43.24 -21.33 6.94
C ARG A 99 43.79 -22.58 6.27
N GLN A 100 43.53 -22.73 4.98
CA GLN A 100 43.88 -23.94 4.23
C GLN A 100 45.39 -24.21 4.27
N ASP A 101 46.20 -23.19 3.99
CA ASP A 101 47.65 -23.34 3.88
C ASP A 101 48.27 -23.70 5.24
N HIS A 102 47.82 -23.05 6.32
CA HIS A 102 48.22 -23.39 7.69
C HIS A 102 47.87 -24.84 8.07
N CYS A 103 46.71 -25.35 7.66
CA CYS A 103 46.35 -26.74 7.91
C CYS A 103 47.20 -27.73 7.09
N LEU A 104 47.69 -27.35 5.91
CA LEU A 104 48.57 -28.21 5.11
C LEU A 104 49.99 -28.23 5.68
N GLU A 105 50.53 -27.08 6.07
CA GLU A 105 51.83 -26.95 6.74
C GLU A 105 51.89 -27.83 7.99
N GLN A 106 50.85 -27.79 8.84
CA GLN A 106 50.78 -28.65 10.03
C GLN A 106 50.75 -30.15 9.71
N ILE A 107 50.16 -30.56 8.58
CA ILE A 107 50.18 -31.98 8.15
C ILE A 107 51.59 -32.35 7.65
N GLU A 108 52.26 -31.44 6.97
CA GLU A 108 53.63 -31.62 6.49
C GLU A 108 54.63 -31.76 7.66
N ASP A 109 54.49 -30.95 8.70
CA ASP A 109 55.27 -31.05 9.94
C ASP A 109 55.05 -32.42 10.62
N ILE A 110 53.79 -32.84 10.76
CA ILE A 110 53.44 -34.16 11.34
C ILE A 110 54.04 -35.32 10.52
N ALA A 111 54.05 -35.20 9.19
CA ALA A 111 54.56 -36.24 8.30
C ALA A 111 56.11 -36.30 8.30
N THR A 112 56.77 -35.15 8.44
CA THR A 112 58.23 -35.04 8.43
C THR A 112 58.88 -35.72 9.62
N ASP A 113 58.21 -35.72 10.77
CA ASP A 113 58.65 -36.36 12.02
C ASP A 113 58.67 -37.90 11.97
N VAL A 114 58.14 -38.52 10.91
CA VAL A 114 58.11 -39.98 10.74
C VAL A 114 59.34 -40.44 9.94
N HIS A 115 60.32 -41.04 10.61
CA HIS A 115 61.60 -41.44 9.99
C HIS A 115 61.78 -42.96 9.75
N SER A 116 60.82 -43.79 10.15
CA SER A 116 60.91 -45.25 10.00
C SER A 116 60.84 -45.72 8.53
N HIS A 117 61.58 -46.79 8.17
CA HIS A 117 61.55 -47.43 6.84
C HIS A 117 61.71 -46.49 5.61
N GLY A 118 62.44 -45.39 5.78
CA GLY A 118 62.69 -44.42 4.71
C GLY A 118 61.43 -43.69 4.23
N PHE A 119 60.45 -43.51 5.12
CA PHE A 119 59.23 -42.74 4.86
C PHE A 119 59.57 -41.34 4.32
N ARG A 120 58.94 -40.96 3.20
CA ARG A 120 59.10 -39.66 2.57
C ARG A 120 57.74 -39.16 2.10
N LEU A 121 57.40 -37.93 2.46
CA LEU A 121 56.21 -37.25 1.93
C LEU A 121 56.45 -36.88 0.45
N GLU A 122 55.54 -37.31 -0.42
CA GLU A 122 55.56 -36.99 -1.86
C GLU A 122 54.65 -35.80 -2.19
N GLY A 123 53.53 -35.66 -1.47
CA GLY A 123 52.64 -34.50 -1.63
C GLY A 123 51.33 -34.59 -0.85
N LEU A 124 50.66 -33.45 -0.71
CA LEU A 124 49.35 -33.30 -0.08
C LEU A 124 48.31 -32.84 -1.11
N GLU A 125 47.24 -33.61 -1.30
CA GLU A 125 46.17 -33.29 -2.25
C GLU A 125 44.82 -33.05 -1.55
N ILE A 126 44.14 -31.95 -1.88
CA ILE A 126 42.91 -31.53 -1.19
C ILE A 126 41.65 -32.09 -1.85
N ALA A 127 40.88 -32.90 -1.12
CA ALA A 127 39.52 -33.29 -1.50
C ALA A 127 38.50 -32.22 -1.04
N ARG A 128 38.37 -31.13 -1.81
CA ARG A 128 37.55 -29.95 -1.46
C ARG A 128 36.09 -30.29 -1.13
N LYS A 129 35.51 -31.22 -1.87
CA LYS A 129 34.11 -31.65 -1.74
C LYS A 129 33.87 -32.46 -0.46
N ASP A 130 34.80 -33.34 -0.12
CA ASP A 130 34.70 -34.30 0.98
C ASP A 130 35.37 -33.82 2.28
N GLY A 131 35.97 -32.62 2.27
CA GLY A 131 36.52 -31.98 3.47
C GLY A 131 37.77 -32.67 4.05
N GLY A 132 38.57 -33.33 3.20
CA GLY A 132 39.76 -34.07 3.62
C GLY A 132 41.00 -33.79 2.76
N VAL A 133 42.13 -34.34 3.18
CA VAL A 133 43.43 -34.23 2.48
C VAL A 133 44.01 -35.62 2.29
N PHE A 134 44.46 -35.93 1.08
CA PHE A 134 45.26 -37.10 0.79
C PHE A 134 46.73 -36.80 1.06
N LEU A 135 47.36 -37.64 1.88
CA LEU A 135 48.79 -37.61 2.18
C LEU A 135 49.44 -38.74 1.38
N ASN A 136 50.15 -38.38 0.31
CA ASN A 136 50.87 -39.30 -0.55
C ASN A 136 52.30 -39.43 -0.05
N TYR A 137 52.74 -40.67 0.20
CA TYR A 137 54.07 -40.95 0.74
C TYR A 137 54.73 -42.12 0.01
N SER A 138 56.06 -42.10 -0.03
CA SER A 138 56.89 -43.20 -0.50
C SER A 138 57.68 -43.82 0.63
N TYR A 139 57.90 -45.12 0.57
CA TYR A 139 58.66 -45.86 1.58
C TYR A 139 59.49 -46.97 0.95
N ILE A 140 60.51 -47.43 1.66
CA ILE A 140 61.36 -48.52 1.23
C ILE A 140 60.86 -49.80 1.92
N PRO A 141 60.34 -50.80 1.17
CA PRO A 141 59.93 -52.06 1.78
C PRO A 141 61.17 -52.82 2.31
N PRO A 142 61.08 -53.50 3.47
CA PRO A 142 62.17 -54.36 3.92
C PRO A 142 62.41 -55.48 2.89
N ALA A 143 63.67 -55.73 2.56
CA ALA A 143 64.06 -56.90 1.76
C ALA A 143 63.69 -58.15 2.58
N ALA A 144 63.01 -59.13 1.96
CA ALA A 144 62.71 -60.39 2.63
C ALA A 144 64.03 -61.10 2.96
N THR A 145 64.49 -61.01 4.21
CA THR A 145 65.71 -61.66 4.67
C THR A 145 65.43 -63.12 4.96
N THR A 146 65.87 -64.01 4.08
CA THR A 146 66.01 -65.43 4.37
C THR A 146 67.18 -65.59 5.36
N SER A 147 66.93 -65.46 6.67
CA SER A 147 67.90 -65.82 7.70
C SER A 147 67.31 -66.84 8.65
N THR A 148 67.83 -68.06 8.53
CA THR A 148 67.73 -69.17 9.46
C THR A 148 68.27 -68.73 10.83
N ASP A 149 67.38 -68.38 11.75
CA ASP A 149 67.34 -68.87 13.14
C ASP A 149 66.48 -67.96 14.03
N GLN A 150 65.67 -68.64 14.86
CA GLN A 150 64.71 -68.14 15.85
C GLN A 150 63.28 -67.83 15.34
N ALA A 151 62.36 -68.65 15.86
CA ALA A 151 60.99 -68.80 15.45
C ALA A 151 60.07 -67.70 16.00
N VAL A 152 59.83 -66.67 15.19
CA VAL A 152 58.58 -65.89 15.20
C VAL A 152 58.11 -65.81 13.74
N PRO A 153 56.87 -66.21 13.40
CA PRO A 153 56.41 -66.11 12.02
C PRO A 153 56.38 -64.65 11.58
N GLU A 154 57.29 -64.28 10.66
CA GLU A 154 57.35 -62.94 10.09
C GLU A 154 56.03 -62.60 9.38
N ARG A 155 55.34 -61.57 9.87
CA ARG A 155 54.07 -61.10 9.30
C ARG A 155 54.32 -60.42 7.94
N PRO A 156 53.42 -60.59 6.94
CA PRO A 156 53.55 -59.87 5.68
C PRO A 156 53.50 -58.35 5.91
N PHE A 157 54.51 -57.63 5.41
CA PHE A 157 54.65 -56.19 5.58
C PHE A 157 53.45 -55.43 4.98
N ASN A 158 52.69 -54.73 5.84
CA ASN A 158 51.57 -53.90 5.43
C ASN A 158 51.86 -52.43 5.78
N PRO A 159 52.13 -51.55 4.80
CA PRO A 159 52.56 -50.18 5.06
C PRO A 159 51.54 -49.39 5.88
N ALA A 160 50.25 -49.63 5.68
CA ALA A 160 49.19 -48.96 6.43
C ALA A 160 49.16 -49.37 7.91
N LYS A 161 49.65 -50.56 8.27
CA LYS A 161 49.68 -51.03 9.66
C LYS A 161 50.91 -50.50 10.42
N GLU A 162 52.02 -50.31 9.71
CA GLU A 162 53.28 -49.84 10.29
C GLU A 162 53.32 -48.31 10.43
N PHE A 163 52.92 -47.55 9.40
CA PHE A 163 53.07 -46.09 9.42
C PHE A 163 51.92 -45.34 10.09
N LEU A 164 50.73 -45.93 10.15
CA LEU A 164 49.55 -45.29 10.75
C LEU A 164 49.69 -45.01 12.26
N PRO A 165 50.21 -45.93 13.11
CA PRO A 165 50.45 -45.61 14.52
C PRO A 165 51.57 -44.57 14.70
N LEU A 166 52.61 -44.62 13.87
CA LEU A 166 53.70 -43.64 13.91
C LEU A 166 53.21 -42.23 13.54
N LEU A 167 52.35 -42.13 12.52
CA LEU A 167 51.77 -40.87 12.09
C LEU A 167 50.78 -40.33 13.13
N SER A 168 50.04 -41.19 13.82
CA SER A 168 49.13 -40.76 14.88
C SER A 168 49.87 -40.34 16.15
N ASP A 169 50.96 -41.02 16.51
CA ASP A 169 51.84 -40.61 17.61
C ASP A 169 52.53 -39.28 17.30
N SER A 170 53.02 -39.09 16.06
CA SER A 170 53.53 -37.79 15.60
C SER A 170 52.45 -36.71 15.69
N ALA A 171 51.23 -36.99 15.19
CA ALA A 171 50.12 -36.05 15.28
C ALA A 171 49.80 -35.67 16.74
N ARG A 172 49.87 -36.60 17.70
CA ARG A 172 49.65 -36.30 19.12
C ARG A 172 50.69 -35.33 19.68
N ARG A 173 51.96 -35.45 19.26
CA ARG A 173 53.04 -34.51 19.67
C ARG A 173 52.79 -33.09 19.14
N HIS A 174 52.18 -32.97 17.97
CA HIS A 174 51.83 -31.70 17.32
C HIS A 174 50.43 -31.16 17.68
N GLY A 175 49.76 -31.70 18.71
CA GLY A 175 48.44 -31.22 19.16
C GLY A 175 47.23 -31.81 18.42
N GLY A 176 47.45 -32.86 17.63
CA GLY A 176 46.46 -33.60 16.85
C GLY A 176 46.38 -33.16 15.39
N PHE A 177 45.64 -33.90 14.56
CA PHE A 177 45.44 -33.51 13.16
C PHE A 177 44.77 -32.11 13.05
N PRO A 178 45.13 -31.28 12.06
CA PRO A 178 44.56 -29.95 11.94
C PRO A 178 43.10 -29.96 11.51
N SER A 179 42.45 -28.80 11.69
CA SER A 179 41.05 -28.58 11.27
C SER A 179 40.80 -27.11 10.96
N TRP A 180 39.97 -26.85 9.96
CA TRP A 180 39.66 -25.49 9.50
C TRP A 180 39.04 -24.55 10.56
N LEU A 181 38.42 -25.09 11.60
CA LEU A 181 37.85 -24.33 12.73
C LEU A 181 38.91 -23.89 13.76
N GLY A 182 40.18 -24.26 13.59
CA GLY A 182 41.31 -23.88 14.46
C GLY A 182 41.41 -24.72 15.73
N ASN A 183 42.09 -24.23 16.78
CA ASN A 183 42.16 -24.93 18.07
C ASN A 183 41.06 -24.49 19.05
N TRP A 184 40.43 -23.33 18.81
CA TRP A 184 39.42 -22.73 19.70
C TRP A 184 38.12 -23.53 19.84
N TRP A 185 37.63 -24.14 18.75
CA TRP A 185 36.46 -25.03 18.79
C TRP A 185 36.74 -26.37 19.51
N ALA A 186 37.97 -26.90 19.43
CA ALA A 186 38.39 -28.10 20.15
C ALA A 186 38.36 -27.88 21.67
N SER A 187 38.71 -26.68 22.14
CA SER A 187 38.62 -26.29 23.57
C SER A 187 37.21 -25.92 24.06
N THR A 188 36.24 -25.67 23.17
CA THR A 188 34.92 -25.12 23.57
C THR A 188 33.84 -26.19 23.73
N PHE A 189 33.96 -27.36 23.09
CA PHE A 189 32.94 -28.43 23.12
C PHE A 189 33.43 -29.77 23.68
N LEU A 190 34.69 -29.86 24.12
CA LEU A 190 35.23 -30.98 24.89
C LEU A 190 35.88 -30.42 26.17
N PRO A 191 35.24 -30.49 27.35
CA PRO A 191 35.90 -30.17 28.59
C PRO A 191 36.76 -31.38 29.00
N GLY A 192 38.04 -31.38 28.60
CA GLY A 192 39.04 -32.38 29.03
C GLY A 192 40.19 -32.51 28.02
N PRO A 193 41.40 -32.93 28.44
CA PRO A 193 42.45 -33.33 27.50
C PRO A 193 41.92 -34.47 26.61
N PRO A 194 42.49 -34.70 25.41
CA PRO A 194 41.98 -35.71 24.49
C PRO A 194 42.23 -37.12 25.05
N GLU A 195 41.34 -37.59 25.89
CA GLU A 195 41.12 -39.02 26.08
C GLU A 195 40.48 -39.51 24.77
N LEU A 196 41.30 -40.18 23.95
CA LEU A 196 40.79 -41.29 23.14
C LEU A 196 39.93 -42.16 24.06
N PRO A 197 38.89 -42.87 23.58
CA PRO A 197 38.23 -43.88 24.39
C PRO A 197 39.32 -44.81 24.93
N THR A 198 39.67 -44.63 26.19
CA THR A 198 40.50 -45.53 26.96
C THR A 198 39.74 -46.83 26.92
N THR A 199 40.37 -47.84 26.34
CA THR A 199 40.06 -49.22 26.69
C THR A 199 40.07 -49.29 28.21
N VAL A 200 38.87 -49.38 28.79
CA VAL A 200 38.70 -49.82 30.17
C VAL A 200 39.19 -51.27 30.19
N ALA A 201 40.42 -51.45 30.65
CA ALA A 201 40.94 -52.65 31.28
C ALA A 201 42.46 -52.50 31.29
N ASP A 202 42.99 -51.87 32.34
CA ASP A 202 44.32 -52.13 32.89
C ASP A 202 44.36 -51.48 34.28
N GLU A 203 43.57 -52.04 35.19
CA GLU A 203 43.80 -52.03 36.64
C GLU A 203 42.80 -52.98 37.30
N GLU A 204 42.95 -54.27 37.02
CA GLU A 204 42.60 -55.33 37.94
C GLU A 204 43.35 -56.59 37.50
N VAL A 205 43.92 -57.31 38.48
CA VAL A 205 44.57 -58.62 38.36
C VAL A 205 46.09 -58.61 38.07
N GLU A 206 46.86 -57.91 38.91
CA GLU A 206 48.03 -58.54 39.53
C GLU A 206 47.59 -59.12 40.89
N ALA A 207 46.77 -60.17 40.82
CA ALA A 207 46.45 -61.01 41.97
C ALA A 207 46.03 -62.37 41.43
N LEU A 208 46.61 -63.42 42.00
CA LEU A 208 46.25 -64.83 41.79
C LEU A 208 46.92 -65.48 40.57
N ALA A 209 48.25 -65.52 40.64
CA ALA A 209 48.92 -66.79 40.50
C ALA A 209 48.42 -67.74 41.62
N ASP A 210 47.50 -68.64 41.31
CA ASP A 210 47.52 -69.99 41.88
C ASP A 210 46.68 -70.95 41.04
N GLY A 211 47.16 -72.18 40.89
CA GLY A 211 46.54 -73.18 40.05
C GLY A 211 45.39 -73.92 40.74
N SER A 212 44.46 -74.44 39.96
CA SER A 212 43.96 -75.82 40.07
C SER A 212 42.75 -76.03 39.15
N ASP A 213 42.69 -77.23 38.59
CA ASP A 213 41.59 -77.80 37.83
C ASP A 213 40.23 -77.62 38.51
N ASP A 214 39.17 -77.27 37.78
CA ASP A 214 38.02 -78.18 37.61
C ASP A 214 36.97 -77.72 36.59
N SER A 215 36.24 -78.72 36.12
CA SER A 215 35.14 -78.76 35.15
C SER A 215 33.92 -77.86 35.44
N THR A 216 33.42 -77.10 34.45
CA THR A 216 32.01 -77.12 33.96
C THR A 216 31.60 -75.96 33.02
N SER A 217 30.76 -76.33 32.03
CA SER A 217 29.80 -75.52 31.27
C SER A 217 30.27 -74.71 30.03
N SER A 218 29.64 -75.07 28.92
CA SER A 218 29.92 -74.72 27.52
C SER A 218 29.44 -73.33 27.09
N THR A 219 29.19 -72.41 28.02
CA THR A 219 28.64 -71.07 27.72
C THR A 219 29.70 -69.95 27.77
N ASP A 220 30.83 -70.15 28.44
CA ASP A 220 31.90 -69.14 28.56
C ASP A 220 32.96 -69.15 27.45
N ARG A 221 32.90 -70.11 26.51
CA ARG A 221 33.79 -70.09 25.33
C ARG A 221 33.37 -69.05 24.27
N LEU A 222 32.11 -68.59 24.29
CA LEU A 222 31.58 -67.62 23.31
C LEU A 222 31.81 -66.16 23.72
N SER A 223 31.94 -65.87 25.01
CA SER A 223 32.29 -64.54 25.54
C SER A 223 33.77 -64.20 25.29
N HIS A 224 34.68 -65.16 25.47
CA HIS A 224 36.13 -64.97 25.21
C HIS A 224 36.51 -64.94 23.72
N LEU A 225 35.71 -65.53 22.81
CA LEU A 225 35.90 -65.35 21.36
C LEU A 225 35.37 -63.99 20.85
N SER A 226 34.41 -63.38 21.56
CA SER A 226 33.87 -62.05 21.24
C SER A 226 34.83 -60.92 21.66
N ALA A 227 35.59 -61.10 22.73
CA ALA A 227 36.59 -60.12 23.19
C ALA A 227 37.83 -60.09 22.28
N ASN A 228 38.36 -61.25 21.88
CA ASN A 228 39.54 -61.32 20.99
C ASN A 228 39.24 -61.02 19.50
N SER A 229 37.98 -61.11 19.06
CA SER A 229 37.59 -60.66 17.71
C SER A 229 37.47 -59.14 17.63
N ARG A 230 37.14 -58.45 18.73
CA ARG A 230 37.08 -56.98 18.80
C ARG A 230 38.47 -56.34 18.80
N GLN A 231 39.50 -56.95 19.37
CA GLN A 231 40.87 -56.42 19.29
C GLN A 231 41.54 -56.64 17.92
N ARG A 232 41.11 -57.62 17.12
CA ARG A 232 41.72 -57.91 15.79
C ARG A 232 41.13 -57.09 14.63
N ILE A 233 39.95 -56.50 14.78
CA ILE A 233 39.24 -55.78 13.69
C ILE A 233 39.60 -54.27 13.67
N PHE A 234 40.09 -53.72 14.78
CA PHE A 234 40.34 -52.27 14.90
C PHE A 234 41.76 -51.83 14.53
N PHE A 235 42.75 -52.73 14.46
CA PHE A 235 44.16 -52.38 14.22
C PHE A 235 44.56 -52.20 12.75
N GLY A 236 43.59 -52.20 11.82
CA GLY A 236 43.82 -51.97 10.38
C GLY A 236 43.03 -50.79 9.81
N LEU A 237 42.48 -49.95 10.68
CA LEU A 237 41.54 -48.86 10.38
C LEU A 237 41.86 -47.66 11.27
N GLY A 238 41.79 -46.48 10.67
CA GLY A 238 42.30 -45.19 11.16
C GLY A 238 42.35 -44.92 12.67
N ASP A 239 43.49 -44.44 13.14
CA ASP A 239 43.62 -43.82 14.47
C ASP A 239 43.10 -42.37 14.38
N GLY A 240 42.01 -42.09 15.09
CA GLY A 240 41.38 -40.76 15.22
C GLY A 240 40.75 -40.16 13.96
N ARG A 241 41.55 -39.76 12.97
CA ARG A 241 41.11 -39.01 11.77
C ARG A 241 41.81 -39.36 10.46
N CYS A 242 42.87 -40.16 10.52
CA CYS A 242 43.67 -40.58 9.36
C CYS A 242 43.30 -42.00 8.92
N TRP A 243 43.10 -42.25 7.62
CA TRP A 243 42.61 -43.52 7.09
C TRP A 243 43.49 -44.04 5.96
N ALA A 244 43.80 -45.33 5.94
CA ALA A 244 44.54 -45.93 4.83
C ALA A 244 43.67 -46.01 3.56
N VAL A 245 44.17 -45.48 2.44
CA VAL A 245 43.50 -45.61 1.14
C VAL A 245 43.77 -47.02 0.63
N ARG A 246 42.74 -47.89 0.67
CA ARG A 246 42.84 -49.30 0.25
C ARG A 246 42.61 -49.48 -1.25
N GLY A 247 41.81 -48.60 -1.84
CA GLY A 247 41.53 -48.56 -3.26
C GLY A 247 42.51 -47.66 -4.02
N ARG A 248 41.99 -46.99 -5.05
CA ARG A 248 42.67 -45.94 -5.81
C ARG A 248 42.08 -44.60 -5.44
N GLN A 249 42.94 -43.63 -5.13
CA GLN A 249 42.56 -42.24 -4.93
C GLN A 249 41.76 -41.72 -6.14
N TRP A 250 40.60 -41.12 -5.87
CA TRP A 250 39.72 -40.53 -6.89
C TRP A 250 39.18 -39.19 -6.42
N MET A 251 39.57 -38.13 -7.11
CA MET A 251 39.13 -36.76 -6.81
C MET A 251 37.92 -36.42 -7.69
N GLU A 252 36.71 -36.55 -7.14
CA GLU A 252 35.48 -36.25 -7.87
C GLU A 252 35.16 -34.75 -7.85
N ASP A 253 35.38 -34.03 -8.97
CA ASP A 253 35.01 -32.62 -9.13
C ASP A 253 33.64 -32.40 -9.82
N MET A 254 32.84 -33.47 -9.95
CA MET A 254 31.52 -33.37 -10.56
C MET A 254 30.47 -32.84 -9.57
N ASN A 255 29.46 -32.11 -10.08
CA ASN A 255 28.38 -31.43 -9.32
C ASN A 255 27.37 -32.40 -8.65
N ARG A 256 27.88 -33.28 -7.78
CA ARG A 256 27.16 -34.33 -7.05
C ARG A 256 27.52 -34.26 -5.56
N PHE A 257 26.97 -33.33 -4.79
CA PHE A 257 27.39 -33.12 -3.40
C PHE A 257 27.34 -34.37 -2.51
N PRO A 258 28.24 -34.50 -1.52
CA PRO A 258 28.24 -35.59 -0.57
C PRO A 258 26.88 -35.81 0.08
N SER A 259 26.51 -37.08 0.20
CA SER A 259 25.29 -37.53 0.85
C SER A 259 25.57 -38.74 1.72
N GLN A 260 24.65 -39.03 2.64
CA GLN A 260 24.69 -40.24 3.48
C GLN A 260 24.45 -41.53 2.68
N ARG A 261 24.01 -41.41 1.41
CA ARG A 261 23.67 -42.52 0.53
C ARG A 261 24.77 -42.70 -0.50
N VAL A 262 25.48 -43.81 -0.43
CA VAL A 262 26.57 -44.15 -1.33
C VAL A 262 26.12 -45.25 -2.27
N ARG A 263 26.11 -44.95 -3.57
CA ARG A 263 25.87 -45.91 -4.64
C ARG A 263 27.17 -46.62 -4.98
N VAL A 264 27.18 -47.95 -4.87
CA VAL A 264 28.31 -48.82 -5.17
C VAL A 264 28.01 -49.60 -6.43
N GLU A 265 28.62 -49.22 -7.55
CA GLU A 265 28.51 -49.91 -8.83
C GLU A 265 29.54 -51.05 -8.91
N PHE A 266 29.09 -52.20 -9.40
CA PHE A 266 29.89 -53.40 -9.57
C PHE A 266 30.44 -53.48 -10.99
N ASP A 267 31.76 -53.41 -11.11
CA ASP A 267 32.51 -53.66 -12.34
C ASP A 267 33.02 -55.11 -12.29
N GLY A 268 32.11 -56.04 -12.58
CA GLY A 268 32.25 -57.49 -12.37
C GLY A 268 30.95 -58.13 -11.88
N ALA A 269 31.03 -59.33 -11.30
CA ALA A 269 29.87 -60.00 -10.71
C ALA A 269 29.39 -59.30 -9.43
N ASP A 270 28.10 -59.43 -9.12
CA ASP A 270 27.47 -58.81 -7.95
C ASP A 270 28.19 -59.24 -6.65
N VAL A 271 28.51 -58.27 -5.80
CA VAL A 271 29.11 -58.53 -4.50
C VAL A 271 28.01 -58.78 -3.47
N SER A 272 28.17 -59.84 -2.68
CA SER A 272 27.23 -60.19 -1.61
C SER A 272 27.10 -59.09 -0.56
N GLN A 273 25.90 -58.97 0.03
CA GLN A 273 25.60 -57.95 1.04
C GLN A 273 26.51 -58.07 2.27
N GLU A 274 26.90 -59.28 2.67
CA GLU A 274 27.78 -59.55 3.81
C GLU A 274 29.19 -59.00 3.58
N VAL A 275 29.75 -59.20 2.37
CA VAL A 275 31.06 -58.66 2.00
C VAL A 275 31.01 -57.12 1.98
N LEU A 276 29.93 -56.53 1.46
CA LEU A 276 29.74 -55.07 1.53
C LEU A 276 29.62 -54.57 2.97
N TYR A 277 28.92 -55.30 3.84
CA TYR A 277 28.84 -54.97 5.25
C TYR A 277 30.23 -54.97 5.90
N GLU A 278 31.04 -56.02 5.72
CA GLU A 278 32.38 -56.11 6.31
C GLU A 278 33.35 -55.04 5.78
N LEU A 279 33.22 -54.65 4.51
CA LEU A 279 34.06 -53.61 3.90
C LEU A 279 33.72 -52.20 4.37
N PHE A 280 32.42 -51.87 4.51
CA PHE A 280 31.96 -50.51 4.79
C PHE A 280 31.73 -50.24 6.28
N ARG A 281 31.45 -51.28 7.08
CA ARG A 281 31.23 -51.17 8.53
C ARG A 281 32.34 -50.46 9.31
N PRO A 282 33.63 -50.63 8.97
CA PRO A 282 34.70 -49.99 9.72
C PRO A 282 34.76 -48.45 9.63
N TYR A 283 34.17 -47.85 8.60
CA TYR A 283 34.20 -46.39 8.41
C TYR A 283 33.02 -45.67 9.10
N GLY A 284 32.02 -46.42 9.57
CA GLY A 284 30.91 -45.87 10.33
C GLY A 284 29.72 -46.81 10.52
N ARG A 285 28.69 -46.32 11.21
CA ARG A 285 27.43 -47.05 11.37
C ARG A 285 26.65 -47.04 10.06
N LEU A 286 26.43 -48.23 9.50
CA LEU A 286 25.51 -48.47 8.39
C LEU A 286 24.09 -48.53 8.94
N THR A 287 23.17 -47.80 8.33
CA THR A 287 21.73 -47.86 8.65
C THR A 287 21.02 -48.90 7.79
N ASP A 288 21.40 -49.02 6.51
CA ASP A 288 20.79 -49.94 5.57
C ASP A 288 21.71 -50.23 4.37
N ILE A 289 21.57 -51.41 3.76
CA ILE A 289 22.21 -51.80 2.49
C ILE A 289 21.12 -52.31 1.55
N THR A 290 20.81 -51.54 0.51
CA THR A 290 19.83 -51.92 -0.50
C THR A 290 20.51 -52.76 -1.60
N PRO A 291 20.05 -54.00 -1.85
CA PRO A 291 20.64 -54.89 -2.85
C PRO A 291 20.36 -54.41 -4.30
N PRO A 292 21.17 -54.85 -5.28
CA PRO A 292 21.05 -54.41 -6.67
C PRO A 292 19.78 -54.90 -7.38
N ALA A 293 18.92 -53.96 -7.78
CA ALA A 293 17.77 -54.23 -8.66
C ALA A 293 18.23 -54.48 -10.12
N PRO A 294 17.43 -55.18 -10.96
CA PRO A 294 17.74 -55.34 -12.38
C PRO A 294 17.71 -53.97 -13.09
N VAL A 295 18.79 -53.63 -13.79
CA VAL A 295 18.96 -52.34 -14.48
C VAL A 295 18.93 -52.57 -16.00
N PRO A 296 18.38 -51.65 -16.82
CA PRO A 296 18.40 -51.75 -18.28
C PRO A 296 19.81 -51.96 -18.86
N ALA A 297 19.89 -52.67 -19.99
CA ALA A 297 21.15 -53.00 -20.67
C ALA A 297 22.00 -51.74 -20.93
N GLY A 298 23.26 -51.76 -20.47
CA GLY A 298 24.22 -50.65 -20.61
C GLY A 298 24.65 -49.99 -19.30
N ASN A 299 23.89 -50.15 -18.20
CA ASN A 299 24.27 -49.64 -16.88
C ASN A 299 24.85 -50.75 -15.99
N LEU A 300 25.88 -50.41 -15.21
CA LEU A 300 26.41 -51.30 -14.18
C LEU A 300 25.37 -51.51 -13.06
N ARG A 301 25.31 -52.73 -12.53
CA ARG A 301 24.48 -53.04 -11.37
C ARG A 301 25.09 -52.40 -10.14
N TYR A 302 24.24 -51.96 -9.21
CA TYR A 302 24.69 -51.21 -8.04
C TYR A 302 23.90 -51.52 -6.79
N ALA A 303 24.58 -51.54 -5.65
CA ALA A 303 23.95 -51.52 -4.34
C ALA A 303 23.96 -50.08 -3.78
N VAL A 304 23.05 -49.77 -2.87
CA VAL A 304 23.04 -48.47 -2.17
C VAL A 304 23.27 -48.68 -0.68
N ILE A 305 24.33 -48.07 -0.18
CA ILE A 305 24.74 -48.14 1.22
C ILE A 305 24.35 -46.84 1.92
N HIS A 306 23.69 -46.97 3.06
CA HIS A 306 23.25 -45.84 3.87
C HIS A 306 24.10 -45.75 5.12
N TYR A 307 24.77 -44.62 5.29
CA TYR A 307 25.51 -44.29 6.51
C TYR A 307 24.66 -43.41 7.43
N GLY A 308 24.77 -43.63 8.74
CA GLY A 308 24.14 -42.75 9.73
C GLY A 308 24.77 -41.34 9.80
N ARG A 309 26.00 -41.17 9.28
CA ARG A 309 26.74 -39.90 9.28
C ARG A 309 27.35 -39.61 7.91
N LEU A 310 27.30 -38.35 7.49
CA LEU A 310 27.86 -37.90 6.20
C LEU A 310 29.37 -38.11 6.11
N ARG A 311 30.09 -37.85 7.20
CA ARG A 311 31.54 -38.03 7.27
C ARG A 311 31.96 -39.48 6.99
N SER A 312 31.20 -40.46 7.49
CA SER A 312 31.50 -41.88 7.26
C SER A 312 31.34 -42.27 5.79
N ALA A 313 30.34 -41.72 5.11
CA ALA A 313 30.17 -41.90 3.66
C ALA A 313 31.34 -41.28 2.88
N ALA A 314 31.76 -40.07 3.25
CA ALA A 314 32.86 -39.36 2.61
C ALA A 314 34.22 -40.05 2.79
N VAL A 315 34.49 -40.56 4.00
CA VAL A 315 35.70 -41.36 4.25
C VAL A 315 35.66 -42.63 3.40
N ALA A 316 34.55 -43.39 3.45
CA ALA A 316 34.45 -44.67 2.75
C ALA A 316 34.62 -44.54 1.24
N ILE A 317 34.05 -43.49 0.62
CA ILE A 317 34.25 -43.20 -0.81
C ILE A 317 35.73 -42.96 -1.12
N ASN A 318 36.39 -42.09 -0.35
CA ASN A 318 37.79 -41.74 -0.60
C ASN A 318 38.77 -42.89 -0.33
N THR A 319 38.43 -43.84 0.55
CA THR A 319 39.33 -44.95 0.91
C THR A 319 39.07 -46.23 0.12
N LEU A 320 37.83 -46.51 -0.29
CA LEU A 320 37.44 -47.78 -0.93
C LEU A 320 37.26 -47.68 -2.45
N HIS A 321 37.27 -46.47 -3.03
CA HIS A 321 37.05 -46.31 -4.47
C HIS A 321 38.04 -47.11 -5.31
N GLY A 322 37.56 -47.93 -6.24
CA GLY A 322 38.40 -48.76 -7.10
C GLY A 322 39.06 -49.95 -6.41
N LEU A 323 38.64 -50.31 -5.19
CA LEU A 323 39.07 -51.55 -4.52
C LEU A 323 38.52 -52.77 -5.26
N SER A 324 39.38 -53.76 -5.49
CA SER A 324 38.98 -55.05 -6.07
C SER A 324 38.74 -56.07 -4.96
N THR A 325 37.51 -56.57 -4.85
CA THR A 325 37.08 -57.47 -3.77
C THR A 325 36.54 -58.78 -4.33
N PRO A 326 36.66 -59.90 -3.61
CA PRO A 326 35.98 -61.14 -3.98
C PRO A 326 34.45 -60.94 -3.88
N THR A 327 33.70 -61.75 -4.61
CA THR A 327 32.25 -61.62 -4.78
C THR A 327 31.46 -62.29 -3.65
N ASN A 328 31.89 -63.47 -3.22
CA ASN A 328 31.22 -64.29 -2.22
C ASN A 328 31.91 -64.24 -0.84
N THR A 329 31.12 -64.42 0.21
CA THR A 329 31.58 -64.49 1.61
C THR A 329 32.63 -65.58 1.82
N ARG A 330 32.44 -66.77 1.22
CA ARG A 330 33.40 -67.89 1.31
C ARG A 330 34.77 -67.51 0.74
N ASP A 331 34.80 -66.87 -0.41
CA ASP A 331 36.04 -66.44 -1.06
C ASP A 331 36.72 -65.31 -0.28
N PHE A 332 35.93 -64.43 0.34
CA PHE A 332 36.42 -63.38 1.22
C PHE A 332 37.07 -63.94 2.50
N THR A 333 36.44 -64.92 3.14
CA THR A 333 37.01 -65.59 4.32
C THR A 333 38.28 -66.37 3.98
N LEU A 334 38.30 -67.07 2.84
CA LEU A 334 39.49 -67.79 2.37
C LEU A 334 40.66 -66.84 2.05
N LEU A 335 40.39 -65.67 1.46
CA LEU A 335 41.41 -64.63 1.24
C LEU A 335 41.92 -64.02 2.55
N ARG A 336 41.05 -63.84 3.54
CA ARG A 336 41.44 -63.33 4.85
C ARG A 336 42.33 -64.32 5.60
N ASP A 337 41.96 -65.60 5.57
CA ASP A 337 42.65 -66.66 6.30
C ASP A 337 43.98 -67.04 5.62
N SER A 338 44.02 -67.08 4.28
CA SER A 338 45.27 -67.27 3.52
C SER A 338 46.27 -66.12 3.71
N ARG A 339 45.80 -64.87 3.85
CA ARG A 339 46.64 -63.69 4.12
C ARG A 339 47.20 -63.67 5.55
N ALA A 340 46.54 -64.35 6.50
CA ALA A 340 47.01 -64.54 7.87
C ALA A 340 47.98 -65.73 8.01
N ALA A 341 47.90 -66.72 7.11
CA ALA A 341 48.70 -67.95 7.13
C ALA A 341 49.93 -67.94 6.20
N GLY A 342 50.22 -66.83 5.50
CA GLY A 342 51.41 -66.70 4.63
C GLY A 342 51.43 -67.61 3.39
N ALA A 343 50.30 -68.26 3.05
CA ALA A 343 50.21 -69.24 1.97
C ALA A 343 50.00 -68.61 0.58
N THR A 344 50.37 -69.36 -0.46
CA THR A 344 50.24 -69.00 -1.89
C THR A 344 48.80 -68.59 -2.23
N GLN A 345 48.61 -67.39 -2.80
CA GLN A 345 47.27 -66.81 -3.01
C GLN A 345 46.42 -67.64 -4.00
N PRO A 346 45.19 -68.04 -3.66
CA PRO A 346 44.28 -68.70 -4.59
C PRO A 346 43.78 -67.73 -5.68
N THR A 347 43.62 -68.23 -6.92
CA THR A 347 43.11 -67.47 -8.08
C THR A 347 41.60 -67.27 -7.98
N ILE A 348 41.16 -66.19 -7.34
CA ILE A 348 39.74 -65.85 -7.12
C ILE A 348 39.32 -64.70 -8.03
N SER A 349 38.09 -64.75 -8.57
CA SER A 349 37.51 -63.66 -9.36
C SER A 349 37.25 -62.43 -8.48
N ARG A 350 37.70 -61.26 -8.95
CA ARG A 350 37.60 -60.00 -8.20
C ARG A 350 36.70 -59.01 -8.96
N THR A 351 35.75 -58.42 -8.25
CA THR A 351 34.91 -57.33 -8.75
C THR A 351 35.50 -56.00 -8.28
N ARG A 352 35.56 -55.02 -9.17
CA ARG A 352 36.03 -53.67 -8.84
C ARG A 352 34.85 -52.80 -8.40
N LEU A 353 34.98 -52.12 -7.26
CA LEU A 353 33.94 -51.26 -6.70
C LEU A 353 34.10 -49.81 -7.19
N ARG A 354 33.06 -49.23 -7.79
CA ARG A 354 32.98 -47.79 -8.13
C ARG A 354 31.96 -47.13 -7.22
N LEU A 355 32.32 -46.06 -6.53
CA LEU A 355 31.47 -45.42 -5.53
C LEU A 355 31.06 -44.01 -5.96
N PHE A 356 29.78 -43.67 -5.77
CA PHE A 356 29.20 -42.36 -6.07
C PHE A 356 28.21 -41.92 -4.99
N TYR A 357 28.01 -40.60 -4.84
CA TYR A 357 26.94 -40.07 -3.98
C TYR A 357 25.57 -40.11 -4.67
N GLU A 358 24.54 -40.51 -3.93
CA GLU A 358 23.13 -40.48 -4.37
C GLU A 358 22.36 -39.35 -3.66
N ARG A 359 21.56 -38.55 -4.41
CA ARG A 359 20.79 -37.43 -3.84
C ARG A 359 19.56 -37.94 -3.08
N PRO A 360 19.27 -37.45 -1.85
CA PRO A 360 18.01 -37.75 -1.18
C PRO A 360 16.83 -37.06 -1.90
N ILE A 361 15.81 -37.83 -2.29
CA ILE A 361 14.62 -37.30 -2.98
C ILE A 361 13.66 -36.65 -1.96
N LYS A 362 13.65 -35.31 -1.82
CA LYS A 362 12.54 -34.56 -1.16
C LYS A 362 12.40 -33.10 -1.65
N ALA A 363 11.98 -32.90 -2.90
CA ALA A 363 11.52 -31.58 -3.39
C ALA A 363 10.29 -31.66 -4.32
N HIS A 364 9.98 -32.83 -4.88
CA HIS A 364 8.87 -32.98 -5.83
C HIS A 364 7.52 -33.29 -5.17
N ALA A 365 7.46 -33.77 -3.92
CA ALA A 365 6.18 -34.17 -3.32
C ALA A 365 5.16 -33.02 -3.21
N ILE A 366 5.59 -31.84 -2.76
CA ILE A 366 4.70 -30.66 -2.60
C ILE A 366 4.33 -30.09 -3.97
N ARG A 367 5.30 -29.94 -4.87
CA ARG A 367 5.06 -29.43 -6.23
C ARG A 367 4.12 -30.36 -7.02
N THR A 368 4.33 -31.67 -6.92
CA THR A 368 3.49 -32.68 -7.56
C THR A 368 2.10 -32.72 -6.94
N TRP A 369 1.97 -32.52 -5.62
CA TRP A 369 0.67 -32.39 -4.97
C TRP A 369 -0.09 -31.13 -5.42
N ILE A 370 0.58 -29.98 -5.48
CA ILE A 370 0.01 -28.71 -6.01
C ILE A 370 -0.47 -28.88 -7.45
N SER A 371 0.33 -29.52 -8.31
CA SER A 371 -0.04 -29.73 -9.71
C SER A 371 -1.14 -30.78 -9.92
N THR A 372 -1.35 -31.71 -8.98
CA THR A 372 -2.34 -32.78 -9.10
C THR A 372 -3.71 -32.39 -8.53
N HIS A 373 -3.79 -31.36 -7.68
CA HIS A 373 -5.03 -30.94 -7.03
C HIS A 373 -5.39 -29.46 -7.26
N PRO A 374 -5.44 -28.96 -8.52
CA PRO A 374 -5.73 -27.54 -8.79
C PRO A 374 -7.11 -27.09 -8.28
N ARG A 375 -8.08 -28.02 -8.21
CA ARG A 375 -9.45 -27.75 -7.73
C ARG A 375 -9.54 -27.34 -6.26
N ILE A 376 -8.60 -27.81 -5.44
CA ILE A 376 -8.55 -27.51 -4.01
C ILE A 376 -7.54 -26.38 -3.78
N VAL A 377 -6.40 -26.44 -4.47
CA VAL A 377 -5.29 -25.50 -4.23
C VAL A 377 -5.61 -24.10 -4.72
N ILE A 378 -6.29 -23.92 -5.86
CA ILE A 378 -6.59 -22.56 -6.38
C ILE A 378 -7.55 -21.79 -5.44
N PRO A 379 -8.70 -22.35 -5.00
CA PRO A 379 -9.57 -21.66 -4.05
C PRO A 379 -8.90 -21.42 -2.68
N VAL A 380 -8.16 -22.40 -2.16
CA VAL A 380 -7.45 -22.25 -0.87
C VAL A 380 -6.33 -21.22 -0.97
N ALA A 381 -5.59 -21.18 -2.07
CA ALA A 381 -4.56 -20.18 -2.31
C ALA A 381 -5.16 -18.78 -2.50
N ALA A 382 -6.26 -18.65 -3.24
CA ALA A 382 -6.97 -17.37 -3.38
C ALA A 382 -7.51 -16.87 -2.03
N PHE A 383 -8.05 -17.78 -1.21
CA PHE A 383 -8.50 -17.46 0.14
C PHE A 383 -7.35 -17.05 1.07
N LEU A 384 -6.24 -17.80 1.08
CA LEU A 384 -5.05 -17.47 1.86
C LEU A 384 -4.42 -16.14 1.39
N ILE A 385 -4.31 -15.91 0.09
CA ILE A 385 -3.78 -14.66 -0.46
C ILE A 385 -4.70 -13.50 -0.10
N GLY A 386 -6.02 -13.64 -0.25
CA GLY A 386 -6.99 -12.62 0.13
C GLY A 386 -6.90 -12.28 1.62
N THR A 387 -7.03 -13.28 2.49
CA THR A 387 -7.01 -13.10 3.96
C THR A 387 -5.67 -12.58 4.48
N LEU A 388 -4.55 -13.11 3.97
CA LEU A 388 -3.21 -12.67 4.38
C LEU A 388 -2.89 -11.29 3.82
N SER A 389 -3.46 -10.90 2.68
CA SER A 389 -3.30 -9.55 2.13
C SER A 389 -4.01 -8.50 3.00
N TYR A 390 -5.28 -8.71 3.36
CA TYR A 390 -6.00 -7.73 4.19
C TYR A 390 -5.37 -7.57 5.58
N THR A 391 -5.05 -8.68 6.25
CA THR A 391 -4.45 -8.65 7.61
C THR A 391 -3.08 -7.96 7.67
N PHE A 392 -2.27 -8.09 6.63
CA PHE A 392 -0.94 -7.47 6.59
C PHE A 392 -0.94 -6.07 5.98
N PHE A 393 -1.69 -5.85 4.90
CA PHE A 393 -1.63 -4.59 4.16
C PHE A 393 -2.57 -3.52 4.70
N ASP A 394 -3.66 -3.84 5.39
CA ASP A 394 -4.56 -2.78 5.91
C ASP A 394 -3.88 -1.90 6.97
N PRO A 395 -3.08 -2.42 7.93
CA PRO A 395 -2.27 -1.58 8.81
C PRO A 395 -1.24 -0.73 8.07
N ILE A 396 -0.66 -1.26 6.98
CA ILE A 396 0.29 -0.54 6.14
C ILE A 396 -0.43 0.58 5.39
N ARG A 397 -1.61 0.31 4.83
CA ARG A 397 -2.45 1.30 4.14
C ARG A 397 -2.90 2.41 5.08
N ALA A 398 -3.36 2.06 6.28
CA ALA A 398 -3.70 3.03 7.31
C ALA A 398 -2.50 3.90 7.69
N PHE A 399 -1.30 3.33 7.77
CA PHE A 399 -0.06 4.09 7.98
C PHE A 399 0.23 5.08 6.84
N PHE A 400 0.08 4.68 5.57
CA PHE A 400 0.30 5.59 4.44
C PHE A 400 -0.74 6.73 4.38
N VAL A 401 -2.01 6.42 4.66
CA VAL A 401 -3.07 7.44 4.79
C VAL A 401 -2.73 8.40 5.92
N LYS A 402 -2.37 7.88 7.10
CA LYS A 402 -1.93 8.70 8.23
C LYS A 402 -0.74 9.56 7.86
N ALA A 403 0.23 9.01 7.15
CA ALA A 403 1.42 9.75 6.74
C ALA A 403 1.13 10.86 5.73
N LYS A 404 0.10 10.69 4.89
CA LYS A 404 -0.37 11.74 3.98
C LYS A 404 -1.06 12.88 4.74
N VAL A 405 -1.93 12.56 5.69
CA VAL A 405 -2.65 13.56 6.50
C VAL A 405 -1.73 14.30 7.48
N ASP A 406 -0.78 13.59 8.10
CA ASP A 406 0.25 14.20 8.97
C ASP A 406 1.30 14.99 8.16
N GLY A 407 1.35 14.83 6.84
CA GLY A 407 2.28 15.55 5.97
C GLY A 407 3.75 15.12 6.11
N TYR A 408 4.07 13.93 6.62
CA TYR A 408 5.46 13.47 6.82
C TYR A 408 6.31 13.52 5.54
N TRP A 409 5.66 13.39 4.38
CA TRP A 409 6.29 13.38 3.06
C TRP A 409 6.39 14.75 2.38
N ASN A 410 5.96 15.85 3.03
CA ASN A 410 6.23 17.20 2.54
C ASN A 410 7.70 17.56 2.79
N ILE A 411 8.56 17.07 1.89
CA ILE A 411 10.01 17.26 1.91
C ILE A 411 10.38 18.76 1.88
N GLU A 412 9.51 19.62 1.35
CA GLU A 412 9.64 21.08 1.32
C GLU A 412 9.61 21.74 2.71
N GLY A 413 9.09 21.05 3.73
CA GLY A 413 9.04 21.53 5.12
C GLY A 413 10.37 21.39 5.87
N TYR A 414 11.30 20.54 5.41
CA TYR A 414 12.55 20.32 6.12
C TYR A 414 13.51 21.49 5.93
N SER A 415 14.01 22.04 7.04
CA SER A 415 14.97 23.16 7.06
C SER A 415 16.24 22.88 6.26
N ILE A 416 16.63 21.62 6.13
CA ILE A 416 17.76 21.16 5.32
C ILE A 416 17.48 21.36 3.82
N VAL A 417 16.28 21.05 3.35
CA VAL A 417 15.89 21.18 1.93
C VAL A 417 15.76 22.65 1.53
N LYS A 418 15.17 23.49 2.41
CA LYS A 418 15.13 24.94 2.22
C LYS A 418 16.54 25.55 2.16
N LYS A 419 17.44 25.12 3.06
CA LYS A 419 18.84 25.55 3.06
C LYS A 419 19.59 25.07 1.81
N LEU A 420 19.40 23.82 1.39
CA LEU A 420 20.07 23.25 0.21
C LEU A 420 19.62 23.97 -1.07
N ARG A 421 18.33 24.29 -1.19
CA ARG A 421 17.77 25.06 -2.31
C ARG A 421 18.32 26.49 -2.32
N GLY A 422 18.30 27.20 -1.19
CA GLY A 422 18.89 28.54 -1.08
C GLY A 422 20.38 28.58 -1.43
N LEU A 423 21.12 27.51 -1.10
CA LEU A 423 22.54 27.37 -1.45
C LEU A 423 22.74 27.08 -2.94
N LEU A 424 21.94 26.20 -3.55
CA LEU A 424 22.02 25.89 -4.98
C LEU A 424 21.65 27.09 -5.85
N THR A 425 20.61 27.85 -5.49
CA THR A 425 20.18 29.04 -6.23
C THR A 425 21.21 30.17 -6.16
N SER A 426 22.04 30.22 -5.10
CA SER A 426 23.10 31.23 -4.95
C SER A 426 24.39 30.94 -5.72
N TYR A 427 24.65 29.69 -6.14
CA TYR A 427 25.91 29.29 -6.77
C TYR A 427 25.81 29.10 -8.29
N THR A 428 24.61 28.99 -8.86
CA THR A 428 24.41 28.79 -10.30
C THR A 428 23.91 30.06 -10.99
N GLY A 429 24.82 31.00 -11.23
CA GLY A 429 24.60 32.22 -12.01
C GLY A 429 24.62 32.04 -13.54
N TYR A 430 23.98 30.98 -14.07
CA TYR A 430 23.73 30.83 -15.52
C TYR A 430 22.36 30.17 -15.76
N SER A 431 21.40 31.00 -16.14
CA SER A 431 20.08 30.60 -16.61
C SER A 431 20.18 30.00 -18.02
N PHE A 432 20.35 28.68 -18.11
CA PHE A 432 20.03 27.93 -19.33
C PHE A 432 18.57 27.45 -19.24
N THR A 433 17.66 28.28 -19.75
CA THR A 433 16.26 27.92 -19.96
C THR A 433 16.12 27.04 -21.19
N ASP A 434 15.66 25.81 -20.97
CA ASP A 434 14.35 25.38 -21.45
C ASP A 434 13.97 25.82 -22.88
N SER A 435 14.39 25.03 -23.87
CA SER A 435 13.94 25.10 -25.26
C SER A 435 14.07 23.74 -25.95
N ALA A 436 13.54 22.67 -25.33
CA ALA A 436 13.40 21.37 -26.00
C ALA A 436 12.47 20.41 -25.24
N ALA A 437 11.17 20.73 -25.12
CA ALA A 437 10.10 19.73 -24.89
C ALA A 437 8.70 20.36 -25.02
N LYS A 438 8.34 20.83 -26.22
CA LYS A 438 6.94 20.88 -26.64
C LYS A 438 6.68 19.63 -27.47
N GLU A 439 6.14 18.59 -26.84
CA GLU A 439 5.07 17.74 -27.36
C GLU A 439 4.81 16.57 -26.42
N GLY A 440 3.61 16.53 -25.83
CA GLY A 440 3.01 15.34 -25.23
C GLY A 440 3.53 14.93 -23.85
N VAL A 441 2.84 15.38 -22.79
CA VAL A 441 2.42 14.61 -21.60
C VAL A 441 2.07 15.61 -20.49
N SER A 442 0.82 15.52 -20.03
CA SER A 442 0.24 16.26 -18.93
C SER A 442 0.85 15.80 -17.60
N GLY A 443 1.57 16.69 -16.90
CA GLY A 443 2.05 16.45 -15.54
C GLY A 443 3.09 17.47 -15.09
N VAL A 444 2.75 18.20 -14.02
CA VAL A 444 3.65 19.04 -13.19
C VAL A 444 4.19 20.31 -13.86
N ILE A 445 3.55 21.44 -13.57
CA ILE A 445 4.17 22.76 -13.71
C ILE A 445 5.25 22.88 -12.61
N PRO A 446 6.52 23.18 -12.93
CA PRO A 446 7.58 23.24 -11.94
C PRO A 446 7.48 24.50 -11.06
N ALA A 447 7.61 24.27 -9.76
CA ALA A 447 7.60 25.24 -8.67
C ALA A 447 8.87 26.13 -8.63
N ALA A 448 9.02 27.02 -9.62
CA ALA A 448 10.09 28.03 -9.65
C ALA A 448 9.58 29.47 -9.94
N VAL A 449 8.33 29.76 -9.53
CA VAL A 449 7.74 31.13 -9.52
C VAL A 449 7.29 31.52 -8.09
N PHE A 450 7.69 30.77 -7.06
CA PHE A 450 7.43 31.12 -5.66
C PHE A 450 8.59 31.96 -5.10
N GLY A 451 8.70 33.18 -5.61
CA GLY A 451 9.23 34.30 -4.83
C GLY A 451 8.07 34.90 -4.04
N ASP A 452 8.36 35.31 -2.81
CA ASP A 452 7.44 35.92 -1.85
C ASP A 452 6.42 36.86 -2.52
N ASP A 453 5.16 36.43 -2.60
CA ASP A 453 4.08 37.17 -3.25
C ASP A 453 2.96 37.43 -2.22
N GLU A 454 3.33 38.15 -1.16
CA GLU A 454 2.43 38.75 -0.16
C GLU A 454 1.55 39.87 -0.78
N GLN A 455 1.72 40.16 -2.07
CA GLN A 455 1.02 41.24 -2.80
C GLN A 455 -0.12 40.75 -3.71
N ARG A 456 -0.48 39.46 -3.71
CA ARG A 456 -1.58 38.95 -4.57
C ARG A 456 -2.99 39.24 -4.08
N GLU A 457 -3.20 39.61 -2.83
CA GLU A 457 -4.50 39.44 -2.16
C GLU A 457 -5.37 40.69 -1.96
N GLU A 458 -4.88 41.93 -2.09
CA GLU A 458 -5.75 43.12 -1.87
C GLU A 458 -6.68 43.49 -3.06
N GLY A 459 -7.12 42.51 -3.85
CA GLY A 459 -7.83 42.74 -5.12
C GLY A 459 -9.36 42.89 -5.05
N VAL A 460 -10.01 42.34 -4.04
CA VAL A 460 -11.48 42.26 -3.97
C VAL A 460 -12.00 43.37 -3.04
N GLY A 461 -13.10 44.05 -3.36
CA GLY A 461 -13.58 45.21 -2.59
C GLY A 461 -13.98 44.86 -1.14
N LYS A 462 -13.94 45.85 -0.23
CA LYS A 462 -14.26 45.70 1.21
C LYS A 462 -15.61 44.99 1.48
N SER A 463 -16.60 45.10 0.60
CA SER A 463 -17.91 44.44 0.76
C SER A 463 -17.89 42.95 0.38
N ALA A 464 -17.23 42.57 -0.72
CA ALA A 464 -17.01 41.15 -1.05
C ALA A 464 -16.01 40.48 -0.09
N TRP A 465 -15.14 41.26 0.57
CA TRP A 465 -14.38 40.79 1.73
C TRP A 465 -15.26 40.59 2.96
N SER A 466 -16.22 41.47 3.24
CA SER A 466 -17.14 41.31 4.38
C SER A 466 -17.92 40.00 4.30
N GLU A 467 -18.53 39.68 3.15
CA GLU A 467 -19.28 38.42 2.98
C GLU A 467 -18.38 37.18 3.15
N ARG A 468 -17.12 37.27 2.68
CA ARG A 468 -16.14 36.19 2.82
C ARG A 468 -15.63 36.06 4.25
N GLU A 469 -15.41 37.17 4.95
CA GLU A 469 -15.00 37.21 6.35
C GLU A 469 -16.13 36.71 7.26
N GLU A 470 -17.39 37.02 6.93
CA GLU A 470 -18.56 36.45 7.58
C GLU A 470 -18.67 34.95 7.35
N ALA A 471 -18.50 34.49 6.11
CA ALA A 471 -18.47 33.06 5.79
C ALA A 471 -17.32 32.34 6.51
N GLU A 472 -16.14 32.95 6.58
CA GLU A 472 -14.98 32.41 7.30
C GLU A 472 -15.27 32.29 8.80
N LYS A 473 -15.81 33.34 9.42
CA LYS A 473 -16.24 33.32 10.84
C LYS A 473 -17.26 32.24 11.11
N GLN A 474 -18.21 32.02 10.19
CA GLN A 474 -19.20 30.93 10.32
C GLN A 474 -18.56 29.55 10.25
N ILE A 475 -17.66 29.30 9.29
CA ILE A 475 -16.97 28.01 9.17
C ILE A 475 -16.10 27.77 10.41
N VAL A 476 -15.36 28.79 10.86
CA VAL A 476 -14.54 28.73 12.07
C VAL A 476 -15.40 28.43 13.31
N GLY A 477 -16.59 29.01 13.40
CA GLY A 477 -17.57 28.70 14.44
C GLY A 477 -17.98 27.22 14.42
N TRP A 478 -18.40 26.70 13.27
CA TRP A 478 -18.80 25.30 13.13
C TRP A 478 -17.66 24.29 13.32
N LEU A 479 -16.42 24.67 13.00
CA LEU A 479 -15.22 23.87 13.28
C LEU A 479 -14.81 23.89 14.77
N GLY A 480 -15.39 24.79 15.56
CA GLY A 480 -15.23 24.87 17.02
C GLY A 480 -16.34 24.14 17.80
N GLU A 481 -17.35 23.61 17.12
CA GLU A 481 -18.42 22.80 17.72
C GLU A 481 -18.15 21.29 17.52
N VAL A 482 -18.84 20.42 18.25
CA VAL A 482 -18.75 18.96 18.00
C VAL A 482 -19.34 18.65 16.61
N PRO A 483 -18.67 17.85 15.75
CA PRO A 483 -19.21 17.51 14.44
C PRO A 483 -20.55 16.79 14.60
N GLY A 484 -21.60 17.43 14.09
CA GLY A 484 -22.97 16.90 14.14
C GLY A 484 -23.64 16.80 12.77
N THR A 485 -23.22 17.61 11.81
CA THR A 485 -23.80 17.75 10.46
C THR A 485 -22.70 18.06 9.43
N PHE A 486 -23.03 18.02 8.13
CA PHE A 486 -22.12 18.45 7.07
C PHE A 486 -22.06 19.98 6.98
N ILE A 487 -20.87 20.50 6.68
CA ILE A 487 -20.67 21.89 6.27
C ILE A 487 -20.62 21.90 4.74
N THR A 488 -21.60 22.51 4.07
CA THR A 488 -21.65 22.59 2.61
C THR A 488 -21.31 24.00 2.14
N ILE A 489 -20.36 24.09 1.21
CA ILE A 489 -19.98 25.35 0.57
C ILE A 489 -20.36 25.24 -0.90
N THR A 490 -21.41 25.96 -1.25
CA THR A 490 -21.98 26.01 -2.61
C THR A 490 -21.62 27.33 -3.27
N GLY A 491 -21.52 27.35 -4.59
CA GLY A 491 -21.37 28.59 -5.35
C GLY A 491 -20.84 28.36 -6.76
N PRO A 492 -20.93 29.34 -7.67
CA PRO A 492 -20.41 29.18 -9.02
C PRO A 492 -18.90 28.84 -9.05
N PRO A 493 -18.41 28.14 -10.10
CA PRO A 493 -16.99 27.86 -10.25
C PRO A 493 -16.18 29.16 -10.36
N GLY A 494 -15.05 29.21 -9.67
CA GLY A 494 -14.20 30.41 -9.55
C GLY A 494 -14.58 31.37 -8.42
N SER A 495 -15.64 31.10 -7.65
CA SER A 495 -16.04 31.94 -6.50
C SER A 495 -15.02 32.01 -5.35
N GLY A 496 -13.94 31.21 -5.41
CA GLY A 496 -12.89 31.16 -4.38
C GLY A 496 -13.18 30.22 -3.21
N LYS A 497 -14.09 29.24 -3.38
CA LYS A 497 -14.46 28.27 -2.34
C LYS A 497 -13.28 27.48 -1.80
N ASN A 498 -12.41 27.01 -2.70
CA ASN A 498 -11.25 26.21 -2.32
C ASN A 498 -10.24 27.07 -1.54
N ASP A 499 -10.08 28.34 -1.93
CA ASP A 499 -9.22 29.28 -1.22
C ASP A 499 -9.79 29.62 0.16
N LEU A 500 -11.12 29.79 0.29
CA LEU A 500 -11.80 29.98 1.57
C LEU A 500 -11.54 28.80 2.52
N VAL A 501 -11.74 27.56 2.05
CA VAL A 501 -11.50 26.36 2.86
C VAL A 501 -10.02 26.21 3.23
N THR A 502 -9.12 26.45 2.28
CA THR A 502 -7.67 26.34 2.50
C THR A 502 -7.20 27.35 3.56
N ARG A 503 -7.70 28.59 3.53
CA ARG A 503 -7.40 29.62 4.53
C ARG A 503 -7.90 29.23 5.92
N VAL A 504 -9.16 28.83 6.05
CA VAL A 504 -9.73 28.37 7.33
C VAL A 504 -8.93 27.21 7.94
N ILE A 505 -8.48 26.26 7.11
CA ILE A 505 -7.67 25.11 7.55
C ILE A 505 -6.26 25.57 7.96
N ALA A 506 -5.65 26.47 7.21
CA ALA A 506 -4.32 27.01 7.49
C ALA A 506 -4.30 27.84 8.80
N ASP A 507 -5.30 28.67 9.02
CA ASP A 507 -5.41 29.54 10.20
C ASP A 507 -5.56 28.74 11.49
N LYS A 508 -6.39 27.70 11.46
CA LYS A 508 -6.58 26.78 12.60
C LYS A 508 -5.49 25.71 12.70
N LYS A 509 -4.61 25.57 11.70
CA LYS A 509 -3.59 24.52 11.59
C LYS A 509 -4.16 23.11 11.81
N LYS A 510 -5.42 22.87 11.41
CA LYS A 510 -6.05 21.55 11.54
C LYS A 510 -5.49 20.59 10.50
N LYS A 511 -5.30 19.33 10.88
CA LYS A 511 -4.95 18.27 9.92
C LYS A 511 -6.12 18.04 8.98
N ALA A 512 -5.86 18.09 7.69
CA ALA A 512 -6.90 17.98 6.68
C ALA A 512 -6.61 16.89 5.64
N LEU A 513 -7.65 16.15 5.26
CA LEU A 513 -7.65 15.25 4.11
C LEU A 513 -8.53 15.86 3.02
N ILE A 514 -7.93 16.25 1.90
CA ILE A 514 -8.65 16.82 0.75
C ILE A 514 -8.80 15.74 -0.32
N ILE A 515 -10.04 15.43 -0.69
CA ILE A 515 -10.37 14.47 -1.74
C ILE A 515 -11.00 15.22 -2.90
N ASN A 516 -10.34 15.24 -4.06
CA ASN A 516 -10.94 15.78 -5.27
C ASN A 516 -11.85 14.75 -5.94
N CYS A 517 -13.15 14.85 -5.68
CA CYS A 517 -14.13 13.89 -6.17
C CYS A 517 -14.32 13.97 -7.69
N SER A 518 -14.03 15.11 -8.33
CA SER A 518 -14.13 15.25 -9.78
C SER A 518 -13.09 14.41 -10.52
N ALA A 519 -11.87 14.29 -9.97
CA ALA A 519 -10.81 13.46 -10.54
C ALA A 519 -11.23 11.98 -10.54
N VAL A 520 -11.76 11.52 -9.40
CA VAL A 520 -12.30 10.17 -9.22
C VAL A 520 -13.48 9.90 -10.17
N ALA A 521 -14.40 10.86 -10.33
CA ALA A 521 -15.54 10.72 -11.22
C ALA A 521 -15.14 10.64 -12.72
N LYS A 522 -14.11 11.38 -13.13
CA LYS A 522 -13.60 11.43 -14.52
C LYS A 522 -12.91 10.13 -14.98
N ALA A 523 -12.51 9.25 -14.07
CA ALA A 523 -11.89 7.97 -14.42
C ALA A 523 -12.81 7.11 -15.31
N LYS A 524 -12.30 6.50 -16.37
CA LYS A 524 -13.13 5.78 -17.36
C LYS A 524 -13.48 4.35 -16.95
N SER A 525 -12.65 3.69 -16.13
CA SER A 525 -12.85 2.31 -15.68
C SER A 525 -13.00 2.22 -14.18
N ASP A 526 -13.68 1.19 -13.69
CA ASP A 526 -13.94 1.00 -12.26
C ASP A 526 -12.65 0.81 -11.45
N ALA A 527 -11.68 0.07 -12.00
CA ALA A 527 -10.37 -0.07 -11.39
C ALA A 527 -9.62 1.28 -11.32
N ALA A 528 -9.81 2.15 -12.32
CA ALA A 528 -9.25 3.49 -12.31
C ALA A 528 -9.96 4.42 -11.31
N VAL A 529 -11.27 4.23 -11.07
CA VAL A 529 -12.01 4.96 -10.02
C VAL A 529 -11.43 4.61 -8.64
N VAL A 530 -11.21 3.32 -8.37
CA VAL A 530 -10.63 2.86 -7.10
C VAL A 530 -9.18 3.33 -6.95
N SER A 531 -8.37 3.28 -8.01
CA SER A 531 -6.98 3.76 -7.94
C SER A 531 -6.92 5.27 -7.74
N GLU A 532 -7.74 6.05 -8.44
CA GLU A 532 -7.77 7.51 -8.27
C GLU A 532 -8.26 7.87 -6.85
N LEU A 533 -9.28 7.19 -6.32
CA LEU A 533 -9.71 7.40 -4.93
C LEU A 533 -8.58 7.07 -3.94
N ALA A 534 -7.85 5.99 -4.20
CA ALA A 534 -6.73 5.58 -3.37
C ALA A 534 -5.58 6.60 -3.42
N ASP A 535 -5.26 7.14 -4.60
CA ASP A 535 -4.25 8.18 -4.77
C ASP A 535 -4.66 9.48 -4.05
N GLN A 536 -5.92 9.88 -4.17
CA GLN A 536 -6.48 11.06 -3.46
C GLN A 536 -6.48 10.86 -1.93
N THR A 537 -6.74 9.65 -1.44
CA THR A 537 -6.75 9.36 0.01
C THR A 537 -5.38 9.01 0.60
N GLY A 538 -4.38 8.69 -0.24
CA GLY A 538 -3.08 8.18 0.22
C GLY A 538 -3.11 6.69 0.59
N TYR A 539 -4.14 5.96 0.15
CA TYR A 539 -4.27 4.53 0.36
C TYR A 539 -3.26 3.77 -0.52
N TYR A 540 -2.19 3.27 0.08
CA TYR A 540 -1.12 2.54 -0.62
C TYR A 540 -0.63 1.36 0.23
N PRO A 541 -0.32 0.18 -0.34
CA PRO A 541 -0.36 -0.17 -1.77
C PRO A 541 -1.75 -0.59 -2.28
N VAL A 542 -2.02 -0.20 -3.54
CA VAL A 542 -3.20 -0.61 -4.33
C VAL A 542 -2.81 -1.74 -5.27
N PHE A 543 -3.53 -2.86 -5.19
CA PHE A 543 -3.31 -4.01 -6.06
C PHE A 543 -4.46 -4.13 -7.07
N SER A 544 -4.31 -3.49 -8.23
CA SER A 544 -5.32 -3.51 -9.30
C SER A 544 -5.60 -4.92 -9.84
N PHE A 545 -4.65 -5.85 -9.71
CA PHE A 545 -4.83 -7.25 -10.11
C PHE A 545 -5.89 -7.98 -9.27
N MET A 546 -6.20 -7.52 -8.06
CA MET A 546 -7.08 -8.26 -7.14
C MET A 546 -8.52 -8.32 -7.65
N GLY A 547 -9.01 -7.22 -8.26
CA GLY A 547 -10.29 -7.21 -8.98
C GLY A 547 -10.28 -8.12 -10.22
N SER A 548 -9.14 -8.21 -10.91
CA SER A 548 -8.97 -9.14 -12.03
C SER A 548 -8.96 -10.61 -11.60
N ILE A 549 -8.37 -10.92 -10.44
CA ILE A 549 -8.35 -12.28 -9.88
C ILE A 549 -9.76 -12.70 -9.48
N SER A 550 -10.52 -11.85 -8.80
CA SER A 550 -11.91 -12.16 -8.43
C SER A 550 -12.79 -12.43 -9.65
N ASN A 551 -12.68 -11.59 -10.68
CA ASN A 551 -13.37 -11.79 -11.96
C ASN A 551 -12.92 -13.09 -12.67
N MET A 552 -11.63 -13.42 -12.61
CA MET A 552 -11.09 -14.66 -13.18
C MET A 552 -11.58 -15.90 -12.41
N ILE A 553 -11.70 -15.82 -11.08
CA ILE A 553 -12.25 -16.89 -10.26
C ILE A 553 -13.73 -17.10 -10.60
N ASP A 554 -14.49 -16.02 -10.79
CA ASP A 554 -15.89 -16.12 -11.21
C ASP A 554 -16.03 -16.69 -12.63
N LEU A 555 -15.11 -16.36 -13.55
CA LEU A 555 -15.06 -16.96 -14.88
C LEU A 555 -14.63 -18.44 -14.85
N ALA A 556 -13.67 -18.79 -13.99
CA ALA A 556 -13.25 -20.17 -13.78
C ALA A 556 -14.36 -21.00 -13.13
N ALA A 557 -15.10 -20.43 -12.18
CA ALA A 557 -16.27 -21.04 -11.57
C ALA A 557 -17.40 -21.23 -12.60
N LEU A 558 -17.67 -20.23 -13.45
CA LEU A 558 -18.58 -20.38 -14.59
C LEU A 558 -18.17 -21.50 -15.54
N GLY A 559 -16.88 -21.58 -15.88
CA GLY A 559 -16.35 -22.62 -16.77
C GLY A 559 -16.34 -24.03 -16.17
N LEU A 560 -16.29 -24.15 -14.84
CA LEU A 560 -16.21 -25.44 -14.13
C LEU A 560 -17.55 -25.92 -13.55
N ILE A 561 -18.39 -25.00 -13.10
CA ILE A 561 -19.63 -25.26 -12.33
C ILE A 561 -20.87 -24.78 -13.10
N GLY A 562 -20.71 -23.90 -14.10
CA GLY A 562 -21.82 -23.30 -14.85
C GLY A 562 -22.50 -22.15 -14.10
N GLN A 563 -21.99 -21.74 -12.93
CA GLN A 563 -22.51 -20.64 -12.12
C GLN A 563 -21.37 -19.72 -11.66
N LYS A 564 -21.64 -18.40 -11.59
CA LYS A 564 -20.72 -17.42 -11.01
C LYS A 564 -20.61 -17.70 -9.51
N ALA A 565 -19.39 -17.71 -8.98
CA ALA A 565 -19.18 -17.95 -7.56
C ALA A 565 -19.37 -16.69 -6.68
N GLY A 566 -19.51 -15.51 -7.29
CA GLY A 566 -19.84 -14.27 -6.60
C GLY A 566 -18.65 -13.62 -5.89
N PHE A 567 -17.43 -13.90 -6.33
CA PHE A 567 -16.20 -13.35 -5.74
C PHE A 567 -15.86 -11.94 -6.24
N ALA A 568 -16.41 -11.51 -7.38
CA ALA A 568 -16.27 -10.15 -7.87
C ALA A 568 -17.01 -9.17 -6.93
N THR A 569 -16.24 -8.41 -6.15
CA THR A 569 -16.79 -7.33 -5.33
C THR A 569 -17.23 -6.17 -6.24
N PRO A 570 -18.47 -5.70 -6.13
CA PRO A 570 -18.94 -4.55 -6.88
C PRO A 570 -18.16 -3.28 -6.46
N VAL A 571 -18.15 -2.28 -7.34
CA VAL A 571 -17.29 -1.10 -7.21
C VAL A 571 -17.62 -0.31 -5.95
N ASP A 572 -18.90 -0.18 -5.63
CA ASP A 572 -19.39 0.46 -4.40
C ASP A 572 -18.81 -0.20 -3.14
N GLN A 573 -18.75 -1.53 -3.08
CA GLN A 573 -18.13 -2.25 -1.96
C GLN A 573 -16.62 -2.05 -1.90
N GLN A 574 -15.93 -2.04 -3.06
CA GLN A 574 -14.49 -1.76 -3.10
C GLN A 574 -14.17 -0.34 -2.59
N LEU A 575 -14.98 0.65 -2.99
CA LEU A 575 -14.86 2.02 -2.50
C LEU A 575 -15.13 2.10 -0.99
N LYS A 576 -16.17 1.43 -0.50
CA LYS A 576 -16.48 1.35 0.94
C LYS A 576 -15.32 0.77 1.75
N GLN A 577 -14.67 -0.30 1.28
CA GLN A 577 -13.52 -0.91 1.94
C GLN A 577 -12.32 0.04 2.03
N VAL A 578 -12.01 0.75 0.94
CA VAL A 578 -10.93 1.77 0.94
C VAL A 578 -11.26 2.87 1.95
N LEU A 579 -12.48 3.40 1.92
CA LEU A 579 -12.94 4.47 2.81
C LEU A 579 -13.02 4.04 4.28
N GLU A 580 -13.32 2.76 4.56
CA GLU A 580 -13.31 2.22 5.92
C GLU A 580 -11.89 2.26 6.53
N VAL A 581 -10.88 1.82 5.78
CA VAL A 581 -9.47 1.91 6.20
C VAL A 581 -9.02 3.37 6.37
N VAL A 582 -9.49 4.28 5.51
CA VAL A 582 -9.22 5.72 5.66
C VAL A 582 -9.91 6.27 6.92
N GLY A 583 -11.14 5.85 7.20
CA GLY A 583 -11.89 6.24 8.40
C GLY A 583 -11.22 5.76 9.69
N THR A 584 -10.68 4.53 9.71
CA THR A 584 -9.90 4.03 10.85
C THR A 584 -8.60 4.82 11.02
N ALA A 585 -7.91 5.16 9.93
CA ALA A 585 -6.71 5.99 9.98
C ALA A 585 -7.00 7.40 10.53
N LEU A 586 -8.11 8.05 10.11
CA LEU A 586 -8.54 9.36 10.62
C LEU A 586 -8.88 9.29 12.11
N LYS A 587 -9.57 8.23 12.55
CA LYS A 587 -9.84 7.97 13.97
C LYS A 587 -8.54 7.82 14.76
N ASP A 588 -7.58 7.06 14.24
CA ASP A 588 -6.28 6.87 14.88
C ASP A 588 -5.46 8.17 14.97
N ILE A 589 -5.61 9.09 14.02
CA ILE A 589 -4.99 10.43 14.10
C ILE A 589 -5.55 11.20 15.29
N SER A 590 -6.88 11.36 15.36
CA SER A 590 -7.53 12.09 16.47
C SER A 590 -7.18 11.50 17.84
N MET A 591 -7.18 10.16 17.96
CA MET A 591 -6.80 9.45 19.18
C MET A 591 -5.31 9.60 19.52
N SER A 592 -4.44 9.63 18.51
CA SER A 592 -3.00 9.78 18.73
C SER A 592 -2.62 11.19 19.15
N GLU A 593 -3.24 12.22 18.58
CA GLU A 593 -3.03 13.60 19.03
C GLU A 593 -3.54 13.82 20.44
N ARG A 594 -4.71 13.28 20.75
CA ARG A 594 -5.26 13.33 22.10
C ARG A 594 -4.30 12.72 23.12
N LYS A 595 -3.78 11.52 22.85
CA LYS A 595 -2.80 10.88 23.75
C LYS A 595 -1.52 11.67 23.92
N GLN A 596 -1.04 12.34 22.86
CA GLN A 596 0.14 13.20 22.95
C GLN A 596 -0.13 14.42 23.83
N ARG A 597 -1.29 15.07 23.66
CA ARG A 597 -1.68 16.23 24.47
C ARG A 597 -1.97 15.87 25.92
N ASP A 598 -2.72 14.79 26.17
CA ASP A 598 -3.00 14.29 27.52
C ASP A 598 -1.68 13.99 28.26
N ALA A 599 -0.67 13.45 27.57
CA ALA A 599 0.65 13.21 28.14
C ALA A 599 1.41 14.52 28.43
N GLU A 600 1.38 15.50 27.53
CA GLU A 600 1.99 16.82 27.75
C GLU A 600 1.31 17.58 28.90
N GLU A 601 -0.02 17.51 29.02
CA GLU A 601 -0.78 18.13 30.10
C GLU A 601 -0.45 17.45 31.44
N LEU A 602 -0.37 16.12 31.47
CA LEU A 602 0.08 15.37 32.64
C LEU A 602 1.50 15.79 33.05
N GLU A 603 2.40 16.00 32.09
CA GLU A 603 3.74 16.49 32.39
C GLU A 603 3.75 17.93 32.93
N ARG A 604 2.90 18.82 32.38
CA ARG A 604 2.74 20.22 32.84
C ARG A 604 2.15 20.29 34.24
N THR A 605 1.11 19.52 34.52
CA THR A 605 0.47 19.45 35.85
C THR A 605 1.45 18.90 36.88
N GLN A 606 2.14 17.79 36.58
CA GLN A 606 3.19 17.26 37.46
C GLN A 606 4.36 18.24 37.66
N ALA A 607 4.72 19.03 36.64
CA ALA A 607 5.76 20.05 36.77
C ALA A 607 5.30 21.21 37.68
N ALA A 608 4.04 21.66 37.54
CA ALA A 608 3.46 22.67 38.40
C ALA A 608 3.33 22.20 39.85
N GLU A 609 2.91 20.96 40.08
CA GLU A 609 2.88 20.32 41.40
C GLU A 609 4.28 20.26 42.02
N ARG A 610 5.29 19.80 41.26
CA ARG A 610 6.69 19.79 41.69
C ARG A 610 7.21 21.20 42.03
N GLU A 611 6.79 22.23 41.29
CA GLU A 611 7.15 23.61 41.61
C GLU A 611 6.44 24.12 42.88
N GLN A 612 5.17 23.79 43.07
CA GLN A 612 4.42 24.12 44.28
C GLN A 612 5.01 23.42 45.50
N GLU A 613 5.30 22.12 45.41
CA GLU A 613 6.01 21.37 46.45
C GLU A 613 7.39 21.98 46.74
N ARG A 614 8.13 22.39 45.72
CA ARG A 614 9.43 23.05 45.91
C ARG A 614 9.29 24.38 46.65
N ARG A 615 8.29 25.20 46.31
CA ARG A 615 8.00 26.47 47.01
C ARG A 615 7.56 26.23 48.45
N HIS A 616 6.65 25.29 48.65
CA HIS A 616 6.19 24.88 49.98
C HIS A 616 7.35 24.36 50.82
N ARG A 617 8.20 23.50 50.26
CA ARG A 617 9.42 23.01 50.90
C ARG A 617 10.39 24.14 51.25
N GLN A 618 10.58 25.13 50.37
CA GLN A 618 11.41 26.31 50.68
C GLN A 618 10.83 27.14 51.84
N GLU A 619 9.52 27.30 51.92
CA GLU A 619 8.86 27.97 53.04
C GLU A 619 9.02 27.18 54.35
N MET A 620 8.87 25.85 54.30
CA MET A 620 9.07 24.96 55.45
C MET A 620 10.54 24.97 55.93
N ILE A 621 11.51 24.98 55.02
CA ILE A 621 12.95 25.17 55.34
C ILE A 621 13.15 26.52 56.04
N ARG A 622 12.56 27.60 55.52
CA ARG A 622 12.71 28.95 56.09
C ARG A 622 12.11 29.05 57.51
N ARG A 623 11.04 28.30 57.78
CA ARG A 623 10.40 28.22 59.11
C ARG A 623 11.05 27.21 60.05
N GLY A 624 12.08 26.48 59.59
CA GLY A 624 12.77 25.45 60.37
C GLY A 624 11.97 24.15 60.56
N GLY A 625 10.92 23.93 59.77
CA GLY A 625 10.06 22.74 59.84
C GLY A 625 10.40 21.65 58.82
N TRP A 626 11.49 21.79 58.07
CA TRP A 626 11.92 20.80 57.08
C TRP A 626 13.32 20.30 57.43
N HIS A 627 13.43 18.98 57.61
CA HIS A 627 14.67 18.28 57.88
C HIS A 627 14.95 17.27 56.77
N ASP A 628 16.21 17.18 56.34
CA ASP A 628 16.67 16.16 55.40
C ASP A 628 17.25 14.99 56.18
N GLY A 629 16.57 13.85 56.20
CA GLY A 629 17.00 12.66 56.94
C GLY A 629 18.38 12.14 56.53
N ARG A 630 18.90 12.52 55.35
CA ARG A 630 20.28 12.19 54.95
C ARG A 630 21.32 13.10 55.59
N LEU A 631 20.99 14.39 55.80
CA LEU A 631 21.86 15.33 56.50
C LEU A 631 21.89 15.02 58.00
N ASP A 632 20.76 14.61 58.57
CA ASP A 632 20.67 14.17 59.98
C ASP A 632 21.52 12.91 60.25
N ALA A 633 21.66 12.01 59.26
CA ALA A 633 22.53 10.84 59.35
C ALA A 633 24.04 11.18 59.27
N ILE A 634 24.40 12.31 58.67
CA ILE A 634 25.81 12.74 58.50
C ILE A 634 26.28 13.62 59.67
N ALA A 635 25.38 14.39 60.30
CA ALA A 635 25.68 15.32 61.40
C ALA A 635 25.91 14.63 62.77
N GLY A 636 26.42 13.39 62.78
CA GLY A 636 26.43 12.49 63.94
C GLY A 636 26.85 13.07 65.31
N ASN A 637 26.33 12.40 66.34
CA ASN A 637 26.54 12.56 67.79
C ASN A 637 25.93 13.82 68.44
N GLY A 638 24.60 13.93 68.37
CA GLY A 638 23.80 14.69 69.33
C GLY A 638 22.53 13.90 69.69
N VAL A 639 21.91 14.22 70.83
CA VAL A 639 20.67 13.58 71.35
C VAL A 639 19.55 13.57 70.29
N MET A 640 19.58 14.51 69.34
CA MET A 640 18.63 14.57 68.23
C MET A 640 18.84 13.53 67.13
N SER A 641 20.07 13.02 66.92
CA SER A 641 20.32 11.91 65.96
C SER A 641 19.91 10.54 66.51
N GLU A 642 19.90 10.34 67.83
CA GLU A 642 19.54 9.06 68.45
C GLU A 642 18.03 8.84 68.60
N LEU A 643 17.25 9.92 68.72
CA LEU A 643 15.79 9.84 68.81
C LEU A 643 15.08 9.77 67.46
N GLY A 644 15.80 10.03 66.35
CA GLY A 644 15.31 9.95 64.97
C GLY A 644 14.01 10.73 64.76
N PHE A 645 14.06 11.92 64.16
CA PHE A 645 12.84 12.51 63.62
C PHE A 645 12.19 11.48 62.68
N GLY A 646 10.95 11.10 62.99
CA GLY A 646 10.23 10.09 62.21
C GLY A 646 10.17 10.50 60.74
N MET A 647 10.06 9.54 59.83
CA MET A 647 9.85 9.82 58.40
C MET A 647 8.45 10.37 58.09
N GLU A 648 7.75 10.88 59.10
CA GLU A 648 6.43 11.47 58.98
C GLU A 648 6.58 12.93 58.54
N GLU A 649 5.79 13.33 57.54
CA GLU A 649 5.78 14.71 57.05
C GLU A 649 5.21 15.63 58.14
N LEU A 650 6.04 16.57 58.64
CA LEU A 650 5.60 17.61 59.57
C LEU A 650 4.51 18.46 58.90
N THR A 651 3.29 18.36 59.41
CA THR A 651 2.16 19.15 58.90
C THR A 651 2.19 20.56 59.48
N ALA A 652 1.45 21.50 58.87
CA ALA A 652 1.40 22.89 59.34
C ALA A 652 0.95 23.04 60.81
N ASN A 653 0.28 22.03 61.37
CA ASN A 653 -0.17 21.99 62.76
C ASN A 653 0.92 21.54 63.76
N ASP A 654 2.00 20.90 63.28
CA ASP A 654 3.10 20.39 64.12
C ASP A 654 4.18 21.45 64.38
N LEU A 655 4.13 22.56 63.64
CA LEU A 655 4.96 23.74 63.82
C LEU A 655 4.45 24.56 65.01
N SER A 656 5.12 24.48 66.17
CA SER A 656 4.83 25.38 67.29
C SER A 656 5.02 26.85 66.86
N ALA A 657 4.10 27.74 67.27
CA ALA A 657 4.07 29.17 66.93
C ALA A 657 5.30 29.99 67.39
N SER A 658 6.37 29.34 67.85
CA SER A 658 7.48 29.96 68.58
C SER A 658 8.68 30.39 67.73
N THR A 659 8.73 30.10 66.43
CA THR A 659 9.83 30.61 65.57
C THR A 659 9.40 31.87 64.83
N ALA A 660 8.87 32.84 65.57
CA ALA A 660 8.83 34.22 65.10
C ALA A 660 10.26 34.78 65.19
N ILE A 661 10.78 35.28 64.07
CA ILE A 661 11.91 36.21 64.08
C ILE A 661 11.54 37.35 65.05
N PRO A 662 12.42 37.77 65.98
CA PRO A 662 12.10 38.89 66.85
C PRO A 662 11.93 40.15 65.98
N GLY A 663 10.71 40.67 65.86
CA GLY A 663 10.46 41.99 65.26
C GLY A 663 9.28 42.15 64.30
N VAL A 664 8.34 41.22 64.17
CA VAL A 664 7.10 41.47 63.40
C VAL A 664 5.87 41.18 64.27
N ASP A 665 5.21 42.26 64.69
CA ASP A 665 3.90 42.22 65.33
C ASP A 665 2.85 41.73 64.35
N VAL A 666 2.23 40.58 64.65
CA VAL A 666 1.04 40.11 63.94
C VAL A 666 -0.06 39.85 64.96
N ALA A 667 -0.53 40.93 65.58
CA ALA A 667 -1.88 40.98 66.11
C ALA A 667 -2.81 41.28 64.93
N GLY A 668 -3.63 40.31 64.52
CA GLY A 668 -4.71 40.57 63.55
C GLY A 668 -5.02 39.50 62.50
N LEU A 669 -4.85 38.21 62.80
CA LEU A 669 -5.41 37.15 61.95
C LEU A 669 -6.37 36.30 62.79
N GLU A 670 -7.63 36.73 62.83
CA GLU A 670 -8.75 35.85 63.16
C GLU A 670 -8.74 34.68 62.18
N VAL A 671 -8.55 33.47 62.70
CA VAL A 671 -8.73 32.23 61.94
C VAL A 671 -10.24 32.06 61.70
N PRO A 672 -10.72 32.06 60.44
CA PRO A 672 -12.13 31.80 60.18
C PRO A 672 -12.42 30.35 60.53
N SER A 673 -13.48 30.12 61.32
CA SER A 673 -13.96 28.79 61.69
C SER A 673 -14.13 27.88 60.45
N ASP A 674 -13.61 26.65 60.54
CA ASP A 674 -13.52 25.63 59.48
C ASP A 674 -14.83 25.34 58.71
N ALA A 675 -15.98 25.68 59.28
CA ALA A 675 -17.30 25.48 58.66
C ALA A 675 -17.53 26.37 57.41
N ASN A 676 -17.02 27.61 57.38
CA ASN A 676 -17.26 28.53 56.26
C ASN A 676 -16.25 28.34 55.10
N ILE A 677 -15.13 27.67 55.38
CA ILE A 677 -14.10 27.31 54.39
C ILE A 677 -14.57 26.10 53.56
N GLN A 678 -15.27 25.14 54.17
CA GLN A 678 -15.79 23.97 53.43
C GLN A 678 -16.83 24.38 52.37
N ASP A 679 -17.76 25.27 52.70
CA ASP A 679 -18.78 25.70 51.73
C ASP A 679 -18.21 26.56 50.58
N MET A 680 -17.22 27.42 50.84
CA MET A 680 -16.50 28.18 49.78
C MET A 680 -15.55 27.30 48.96
N LYS A 681 -14.92 26.29 49.55
CA LYS A 681 -13.99 25.38 48.86
C LYS A 681 -14.76 24.40 47.99
N VAL A 682 -15.87 23.85 48.48
CA VAL A 682 -16.79 22.98 47.71
C VAL A 682 -17.37 23.75 46.52
N SER A 683 -17.82 25.00 46.70
CA SER A 683 -18.37 25.79 45.59
C SER A 683 -17.30 26.25 44.58
N HIS A 684 -16.06 26.49 45.01
CA HIS A 684 -14.95 26.82 44.12
C HIS A 684 -14.36 25.60 43.40
N ASP A 685 -14.42 24.41 44.02
CA ASP A 685 -14.01 23.13 43.42
C ASP A 685 -15.04 22.65 42.40
N ILE A 686 -16.35 22.77 42.67
CA ILE A 686 -17.42 22.47 41.71
C ILE A 686 -17.32 23.35 40.44
N LYS A 687 -17.00 24.65 40.59
CA LYS A 687 -16.77 25.54 39.45
C LYS A 687 -15.51 25.21 38.66
N ARG A 688 -14.44 24.74 39.34
CA ARG A 688 -13.20 24.31 38.69
C ARG A 688 -13.37 23.02 37.92
N THR A 689 -14.10 22.05 38.47
CA THR A 689 -14.38 20.78 37.78
C THR A 689 -15.21 21.00 36.53
N SER A 690 -16.25 21.85 36.58
CA SER A 690 -17.06 22.16 35.39
C SER A 690 -16.27 22.89 34.31
N ALA A 691 -15.38 23.83 34.69
CA ALA A 691 -14.53 24.55 33.74
C ALA A 691 -13.49 23.62 33.09
N ALA A 692 -12.87 22.75 33.89
CA ALA A 692 -11.91 21.76 33.39
C ALA A 692 -12.55 20.71 32.47
N GLU A 693 -13.82 20.35 32.69
CA GLU A 693 -14.57 19.47 31.78
C GLU A 693 -14.87 20.16 30.44
N THR A 694 -15.29 21.42 30.45
CA THR A 694 -15.51 22.19 29.22
C THR A 694 -14.22 22.43 28.42
N ASP A 695 -13.10 22.66 29.09
CA ASP A 695 -11.80 22.85 28.44
C ASP A 695 -11.37 21.55 27.72
N LYS A 696 -11.56 20.39 28.35
CA LYS A 696 -11.30 19.08 27.75
C LYS A 696 -12.18 18.79 26.53
N GLU A 697 -13.43 19.24 26.54
CA GLU A 697 -14.33 19.10 25.39
C GLU A 697 -13.90 19.99 24.21
N LEU A 698 -13.50 21.24 24.46
CA LEU A 698 -12.97 22.14 23.44
C LEU A 698 -11.66 21.61 22.84
N GLU A 699 -10.76 21.09 23.69
CA GLU A 699 -9.52 20.46 23.25
C GLU A 699 -9.77 19.21 22.41
N PHE A 700 -10.82 18.44 22.74
CA PHE A 700 -11.25 17.31 21.92
C PHE A 700 -11.66 17.78 20.53
N ILE A 701 -12.49 18.82 20.42
CA ILE A 701 -12.95 19.37 19.14
C ILE A 701 -11.78 19.90 18.29
N ASP A 702 -10.78 20.50 18.92
CA ASP A 702 -9.58 20.97 18.22
C ASP A 702 -8.67 19.82 17.74
N SER A 703 -8.76 18.62 18.31
CA SER A 703 -8.06 17.41 17.83
C SER A 703 -8.66 16.74 16.61
N LEU A 704 -9.89 17.11 16.25
CA LEU A 704 -10.60 16.42 15.18
C LEU A 704 -10.05 16.86 13.82
N PRO A 705 -9.67 15.90 12.95
CA PRO A 705 -9.26 16.22 11.59
C PRO A 705 -10.44 16.75 10.76
N VAL A 706 -10.11 17.45 9.68
CA VAL A 706 -11.07 17.98 8.71
C VAL A 706 -10.99 17.17 7.42
N LEU A 707 -12.10 16.61 6.97
CA LEU A 707 -12.26 16.01 5.65
C LEU A 707 -12.87 17.05 4.71
N VAL A 708 -12.21 17.32 3.59
CA VAL A 708 -12.72 18.19 2.53
C VAL A 708 -13.05 17.33 1.30
N LEU A 709 -14.33 17.24 0.95
CA LEU A 709 -14.80 16.66 -0.30
C LEU A 709 -14.92 17.77 -1.34
N ASP A 710 -13.89 17.92 -2.17
CA ASP A 710 -13.81 18.97 -3.19
C ASP A 710 -14.44 18.53 -4.53
N ASN A 711 -15.05 19.49 -5.23
CA ASN A 711 -15.79 19.29 -6.47
C ASN A 711 -16.82 18.16 -6.40
N PHE A 712 -17.59 18.13 -5.32
CA PHE A 712 -18.65 17.15 -5.11
C PHE A 712 -19.82 17.42 -6.08
N VAL A 713 -20.15 16.45 -6.94
CA VAL A 713 -21.22 16.53 -7.97
C VAL A 713 -21.07 17.72 -8.91
N GLN A 714 -20.08 17.64 -9.82
CA GLN A 714 -19.77 18.75 -10.74
C GLN A 714 -20.75 18.88 -11.93
N LYS A 715 -21.41 17.78 -12.34
CA LYS A 715 -22.45 17.70 -13.39
C LYS A 715 -23.33 16.47 -13.12
N ALA A 716 -24.51 16.37 -13.76
CA ALA A 716 -25.35 15.16 -13.79
C ALA A 716 -24.57 13.97 -14.39
N SER A 717 -23.64 13.41 -13.62
CA SER A 717 -22.74 12.34 -14.03
C SER A 717 -23.43 11.01 -13.84
N THR A 718 -23.20 10.08 -14.76
CA THR A 718 -23.68 8.69 -14.74
C THR A 718 -23.29 7.89 -13.49
N LYS A 719 -22.38 8.38 -12.64
CA LYS A 719 -21.86 7.67 -11.44
C LYS A 719 -22.56 8.07 -10.14
N THR A 720 -23.88 7.97 -10.08
CA THR A 720 -24.68 8.25 -8.87
C THR A 720 -24.22 7.42 -7.65
N GLU A 721 -23.74 6.21 -7.88
CA GLU A 721 -23.28 5.29 -6.82
C GLU A 721 -22.08 5.84 -6.04
N LEU A 722 -21.08 6.42 -6.71
CA LEU A 722 -19.91 7.03 -6.07
C LEU A 722 -20.30 8.13 -5.08
N TRP A 723 -21.23 9.00 -5.51
CA TRP A 723 -21.70 10.13 -4.70
C TRP A 723 -22.44 9.66 -3.45
N ASN A 724 -23.27 8.62 -3.58
CA ASN A 724 -23.96 8.01 -2.44
C ASN A 724 -22.96 7.37 -1.47
N VAL A 725 -21.95 6.63 -1.95
CA VAL A 725 -20.94 6.00 -1.10
C VAL A 725 -20.13 7.04 -0.32
N LEU A 726 -19.70 8.13 -0.96
CA LEU A 726 -18.97 9.22 -0.30
C LEU A 726 -19.84 9.98 0.71
N ALA A 727 -21.12 10.20 0.40
CA ALA A 727 -22.07 10.83 1.32
C ALA A 727 -22.36 9.94 2.54
N GLU A 728 -22.62 8.64 2.35
CA GLU A 728 -22.81 7.66 3.42
C GLU A 728 -21.56 7.56 4.31
N TRP A 729 -20.37 7.53 3.71
CA TRP A 729 -19.12 7.49 4.47
C TRP A 729 -18.88 8.78 5.25
N GLY A 730 -19.06 9.94 4.63
CA GLY A 730 -18.98 11.24 5.31
C GLY A 730 -19.97 11.34 6.47
N ALA A 731 -21.18 10.78 6.30
CA ALA A 731 -22.19 10.74 7.36
C ALA A 731 -21.72 9.90 8.54
N SER A 732 -21.16 8.71 8.27
CA SER A 732 -20.56 7.86 9.29
C SER A 732 -19.45 8.56 10.07
N LEU A 733 -18.60 9.38 9.43
CA LEU A 733 -17.55 10.14 10.13
C LEU A 733 -18.11 11.21 11.06
N VAL A 734 -19.14 11.93 10.63
CA VAL A 734 -19.80 12.99 11.43
C VAL A 734 -20.60 12.38 12.57
N GLU A 735 -21.39 11.32 12.32
CA GLU A 735 -22.20 10.64 13.34
C GLU A 735 -21.33 10.00 14.42
N ASN A 736 -20.20 9.40 14.04
CA ASN A 736 -19.23 8.81 14.97
C ASN A 736 -18.30 9.83 15.62
N LYS A 737 -18.46 11.14 15.34
CA LYS A 737 -17.62 12.24 15.86
C LYS A 737 -16.13 12.06 15.61
N ILE A 738 -15.77 11.56 14.42
CA ILE A 738 -14.37 11.27 14.04
C ILE A 738 -13.73 12.48 13.38
N ALA A 739 -14.46 13.20 12.53
CA ALA A 739 -13.93 14.30 11.72
C ALA A 739 -15.02 15.33 11.37
N HIS A 740 -14.62 16.57 11.16
CA HIS A 740 -15.47 17.56 10.49
C HIS A 740 -15.48 17.31 8.99
N VAL A 741 -16.64 17.34 8.34
CA VAL A 741 -16.74 17.11 6.90
C VAL A 741 -17.24 18.37 6.21
N ILE A 742 -16.37 18.96 5.39
CA ILE A 742 -16.65 20.10 4.52
C ILE A 742 -16.86 19.57 3.10
N VAL A 743 -17.99 19.88 2.49
CA VAL A 743 -18.32 19.51 1.11
C VAL A 743 -18.32 20.76 0.26
N VAL A 744 -17.43 20.84 -0.71
CA VAL A 744 -17.34 21.96 -1.66
C VAL A 744 -17.95 21.54 -2.99
N CYS A 745 -18.95 22.28 -3.45
CA CYS A 745 -19.66 21.97 -4.69
C CYS A 745 -20.02 23.20 -5.50
N ASP A 746 -20.22 22.99 -6.80
CA ASP A 746 -20.62 24.05 -7.74
C ASP A 746 -22.13 24.27 -7.74
N SER A 747 -22.91 23.21 -7.50
CA SER A 747 -24.37 23.22 -7.60
C SER A 747 -25.07 23.07 -6.25
N SER A 748 -26.30 23.57 -6.16
CA SER A 748 -27.19 23.40 -4.99
C SER A 748 -27.83 21.99 -4.93
N SER A 749 -27.74 21.20 -6.00
CA SER A 749 -28.30 19.84 -6.09
C SER A 749 -27.64 18.82 -5.15
N VAL A 750 -26.46 19.15 -4.61
CA VAL A 750 -25.73 18.35 -3.61
C VAL A 750 -26.52 18.15 -2.31
N ALA A 751 -27.34 19.13 -1.93
CA ALA A 751 -28.14 19.03 -0.72
C ALA A 751 -29.01 17.75 -0.70
N LYS A 752 -29.54 17.33 -1.87
CA LYS A 752 -30.37 16.11 -1.97
C LYS A 752 -29.58 14.85 -1.60
N ALA A 753 -28.35 14.72 -2.07
CA ALA A 753 -27.51 13.54 -1.81
C ALA A 753 -27.05 13.49 -0.34
N LEU A 754 -26.70 14.63 0.24
CA LEU A 754 -26.25 14.72 1.64
C LEU A 754 -27.41 14.56 2.63
N THR A 755 -28.57 15.16 2.37
CA THR A 755 -29.78 14.97 3.19
C THR A 755 -30.29 13.54 3.11
N ARG A 756 -30.04 12.82 2.01
CA ARG A 756 -30.33 11.38 1.94
C ARG A 756 -29.45 10.57 2.89
N ALA A 757 -28.17 10.96 3.04
CA ALA A 757 -27.24 10.30 3.94
C ALA A 757 -27.47 10.65 5.42
N ILE A 758 -27.83 11.91 5.72
CA ILE A 758 -28.23 12.36 7.07
C ILE A 758 -29.63 13.02 6.99
N PRO A 759 -30.72 12.23 7.05
CA PRO A 759 -32.08 12.79 6.97
C PRO A 759 -32.55 13.44 8.27
N THR A 760 -31.90 13.14 9.39
CA THR A 760 -32.34 13.54 10.75
C THR A 760 -31.90 14.95 11.14
N LYS A 761 -30.94 15.55 10.45
CA LYS A 761 -30.35 16.84 10.83
C LYS A 761 -30.22 17.78 9.62
N PRO A 762 -30.41 19.10 9.82
CA PRO A 762 -30.20 20.08 8.76
C PRO A 762 -28.71 20.22 8.38
N LEU A 763 -28.44 20.63 7.15
CA LEU A 763 -27.08 20.88 6.67
C LEU A 763 -26.67 22.33 6.97
N ASN A 764 -25.41 22.54 7.37
CA ASN A 764 -24.85 23.88 7.54
C ASN A 764 -24.34 24.37 6.18
N ALA A 765 -25.15 25.17 5.47
CA ALA A 765 -24.86 25.58 4.11
C ALA A 765 -24.43 27.04 4.01
N ILE A 766 -23.30 27.28 3.33
CA ILE A 766 -22.85 28.61 2.89
C ILE A 766 -22.97 28.63 1.37
N SER A 767 -23.57 29.70 0.85
CA SER A 767 -23.66 29.93 -0.59
C SER A 767 -22.87 31.18 -0.96
N LEU A 768 -21.83 31.00 -1.77
CA LEU A 768 -21.06 32.09 -2.36
C LEU A 768 -21.70 32.47 -3.70
N ALA A 769 -22.10 33.73 -3.84
CA ALA A 769 -22.66 34.27 -5.07
C ALA A 769 -21.57 34.82 -6.00
N ASP A 770 -21.94 35.09 -7.25
CA ASP A 770 -21.12 35.89 -8.15
C ASP A 770 -20.91 37.29 -7.58
N ALA A 771 -19.78 37.93 -7.93
CA ALA A 771 -19.48 39.27 -7.45
C ALA A 771 -20.49 40.29 -8.00
N ASP A 772 -20.79 41.32 -7.21
CA ASP A 772 -21.58 42.45 -7.70
C ASP A 772 -20.78 43.26 -8.74
N SER A 773 -21.47 44.08 -9.55
CA SER A 773 -20.85 44.89 -10.60
C SER A 773 -19.74 45.80 -10.07
N GLU A 774 -19.88 46.34 -8.85
CA GLU A 774 -18.87 47.19 -8.24
C GLU A 774 -17.63 46.41 -7.79
N ASN A 775 -17.84 45.25 -7.16
CA ASN A 775 -16.77 44.36 -6.71
C ASN A 775 -15.99 43.77 -7.89
N SER A 776 -16.70 43.45 -8.97
CA SER A 776 -16.12 43.00 -10.24
C SER A 776 -15.21 44.05 -10.85
N MET A 777 -15.64 45.32 -10.82
CA MET A 777 -14.85 46.44 -11.32
C MET A 777 -13.57 46.63 -10.50
N HIS A 778 -13.69 46.64 -9.18
CA HIS A 778 -12.55 46.77 -8.27
C HIS A 778 -11.53 45.63 -8.49
N TYR A 779 -12.02 44.40 -8.68
CA TYR A 779 -11.18 43.25 -8.99
C TYR A 779 -10.38 43.44 -10.27
N ILE A 780 -11.04 43.85 -11.37
CA ILE A 780 -10.37 44.09 -12.65
C ILE A 780 -9.34 45.22 -12.52
N LEU A 781 -9.71 46.35 -11.91
CA LEU A 781 -8.85 47.51 -11.75
C LEU A 781 -7.58 47.15 -10.97
N ASN A 782 -7.72 46.43 -9.85
CA ASN A 782 -6.58 46.00 -9.05
C ASN A 782 -5.71 45.00 -9.81
N LYS A 783 -6.30 44.05 -10.56
CA LYS A 783 -5.52 43.09 -11.36
C LYS A 783 -4.86 43.72 -12.59
N LEU A 784 -5.42 44.78 -13.16
CA LEU A 784 -4.80 45.52 -14.26
C LEU A 784 -3.80 46.57 -13.77
N GLY A 785 -3.83 46.94 -12.48
CA GLY A 785 -3.02 48.04 -11.93
C GLY A 785 -3.48 49.41 -12.43
N VAL A 786 -4.75 49.52 -12.83
CA VAL A 786 -5.36 50.68 -13.49
C VAL A 786 -6.30 51.36 -12.50
N GLN A 787 -6.29 52.70 -12.43
CA GLN A 787 -7.23 53.45 -11.59
C GLN A 787 -8.57 53.65 -12.31
N ARG A 788 -9.68 53.68 -11.56
CA ARG A 788 -11.05 53.78 -12.13
C ARG A 788 -11.23 54.98 -13.06
N GLU A 789 -10.55 56.08 -12.78
CA GLU A 789 -10.61 57.34 -13.55
C GLU A 789 -9.99 57.25 -14.95
N SER A 790 -9.14 56.25 -15.20
CA SER A 790 -8.54 56.03 -16.52
C SER A 790 -9.40 55.19 -17.46
N LEU A 791 -10.52 54.62 -16.98
CA LEU A 791 -11.47 53.92 -17.84
C LEU A 791 -12.54 54.87 -18.38
N SER A 792 -12.88 54.69 -19.66
CA SER A 792 -14.01 55.37 -20.27
C SER A 792 -15.34 54.91 -19.63
N PRO A 793 -16.36 55.79 -19.53
CA PRO A 793 -17.70 55.37 -19.09
C PRO A 793 -18.28 54.25 -19.97
N ASN A 794 -17.91 54.18 -21.24
CA ASN A 794 -18.31 53.10 -22.14
C ASN A 794 -17.66 51.76 -21.78
N GLU A 795 -16.37 51.77 -21.41
CA GLU A 795 -15.65 50.56 -20.98
C GLU A 795 -16.22 50.03 -19.67
N THR A 796 -16.61 50.93 -18.76
CA THR A 796 -17.29 50.58 -17.51
C THR A 796 -18.59 49.82 -17.77
N GLN A 797 -19.40 50.29 -18.74
CA GLN A 797 -20.63 49.60 -19.14
C GLN A 797 -20.35 48.25 -19.83
N LEU A 798 -19.29 48.14 -20.64
CA LEU A 798 -18.89 46.90 -21.29
C LEU A 798 -18.44 45.84 -20.27
N ILE A 799 -17.70 46.24 -19.24
CA ILE A 799 -17.35 45.35 -18.13
C ILE A 799 -18.61 44.87 -17.40
N GLY A 800 -19.57 45.77 -17.16
CA GLY A 800 -20.87 45.42 -16.57
C GLY A 800 -21.69 44.42 -17.40
N LYS A 801 -21.40 44.25 -18.70
CA LYS A 801 -22.04 43.23 -19.57
C LYS A 801 -21.50 41.81 -19.33
N VAL A 802 -20.25 41.68 -18.90
CA VAL A 802 -19.66 40.38 -18.52
C VAL A 802 -20.24 39.93 -17.17
N GLY A 803 -20.44 40.88 -16.25
CA GLY A 803 -20.92 40.62 -14.89
C GLY A 803 -19.83 40.02 -14.00
N GLY A 804 -20.20 39.45 -12.85
CA GLY A 804 -19.24 39.20 -11.77
C GLY A 804 -18.77 37.77 -11.54
N ARG A 805 -18.92 36.89 -12.54
CA ARG A 805 -18.38 35.53 -12.43
C ARG A 805 -16.87 35.56 -12.59
N MET A 806 -16.14 35.09 -11.58
CA MET A 806 -14.68 35.22 -11.50
C MET A 806 -13.95 34.68 -12.74
N ILE A 807 -14.39 33.52 -13.27
CA ILE A 807 -13.78 32.91 -14.45
C ILE A 807 -13.83 33.84 -15.66
N ASP A 808 -14.96 34.52 -15.86
CA ASP A 808 -15.15 35.44 -16.99
C ASP A 808 -14.36 36.74 -16.77
N LEU A 809 -14.27 37.21 -15.53
CA LEU A 809 -13.44 38.36 -15.14
C LEU A 809 -11.94 38.09 -15.33
N GLU A 810 -11.46 36.92 -14.91
CA GLU A 810 -10.07 36.50 -15.11
C GLU A 810 -9.74 36.33 -16.59
N LEU A 811 -10.67 35.77 -17.37
CA LEU A 811 -10.52 35.68 -18.82
C LEU A 811 -10.42 37.07 -19.47
N LEU A 812 -11.21 38.03 -18.99
CA LEU A 812 -11.13 39.43 -19.43
C LEU A 812 -9.75 40.03 -19.11
N VAL A 813 -9.29 39.89 -17.85
CA VAL A 813 -7.97 40.37 -17.41
C VAL A 813 -6.85 39.72 -18.24
N TYR A 814 -6.92 38.41 -18.45
CA TYR A 814 -5.96 37.68 -19.25
C TYR A 814 -5.88 38.21 -20.69
N LYS A 815 -7.02 38.45 -21.34
CA LYS A 815 -7.07 38.99 -22.70
C LYS A 815 -6.51 40.41 -22.78
N VAL A 816 -6.88 41.27 -21.85
CA VAL A 816 -6.37 42.65 -21.80
C VAL A 816 -4.85 42.67 -21.59
N ARG A 817 -4.33 41.82 -20.69
CA ARG A 817 -2.87 41.64 -20.51
C ARG A 817 -2.18 41.08 -21.76
N SER A 818 -2.90 40.32 -22.57
CA SER A 818 -2.41 39.78 -23.85
C SER A 818 -2.42 40.81 -24.99
N GLY A 819 -2.87 42.04 -24.72
CA GLY A 819 -2.87 43.14 -25.69
C GLY A 819 -4.20 43.43 -26.37
N PHE A 820 -5.28 42.72 -26.01
CA PHE A 820 -6.62 43.04 -26.52
C PHE A 820 -7.18 44.32 -25.88
N THR A 821 -7.96 45.08 -26.64
CA THR A 821 -8.75 46.18 -26.06
C THR A 821 -9.88 45.62 -25.18
N ILE A 822 -10.32 46.37 -24.17
CA ILE A 822 -11.42 45.93 -23.28
C ILE A 822 -12.68 45.62 -24.09
N SER A 823 -13.00 46.47 -25.09
CA SER A 823 -14.17 46.25 -25.95
C SER A 823 -14.08 44.97 -26.77
N GLU A 824 -12.94 44.70 -27.38
CA GLU A 824 -12.72 43.49 -28.18
C GLU A 824 -12.74 42.24 -27.31
N ALA A 825 -12.09 42.30 -26.13
CA ALA A 825 -12.07 41.19 -25.19
C ALA A 825 -13.47 40.83 -24.67
N VAL A 826 -14.28 41.84 -24.32
CA VAL A 826 -15.68 41.64 -23.88
C VAL A 826 -16.53 41.04 -24.99
N GLU A 827 -16.44 41.56 -26.22
CA GLU A 827 -17.19 41.00 -27.35
C GLU A 827 -16.81 39.55 -27.64
N ASP A 828 -15.52 39.20 -27.60
CA ASP A 828 -15.08 37.81 -27.78
C ASP A 828 -15.61 36.88 -26.67
N ILE A 829 -15.66 37.35 -25.41
CA ILE A 829 -16.28 36.58 -24.30
C ILE A 829 -17.77 36.33 -24.56
N ILE A 830 -18.50 37.34 -25.04
CA ILE A 830 -19.93 37.22 -25.33
C ILE A 830 -20.14 36.23 -26.50
N VAL A 831 -19.39 36.38 -27.59
CA VAL A 831 -19.50 35.49 -28.77
C VAL A 831 -19.21 34.04 -28.38
N ARG A 832 -18.15 33.80 -27.60
CA ARG A 832 -17.86 32.46 -27.08
C ARG A 832 -19.02 31.89 -26.26
N ASN A 833 -19.58 32.67 -25.34
CA ASN A 833 -20.72 32.23 -24.53
C ASN A 833 -21.99 31.99 -25.35
N VAL A 834 -22.21 32.72 -26.46
CA VAL A 834 -23.32 32.47 -27.39
C VAL A 834 -23.18 31.10 -28.05
N VAL A 835 -21.98 30.73 -28.49
CA VAL A 835 -21.70 29.40 -29.09
C VAL A 835 -21.86 28.30 -28.05
N GLU A 836 -21.30 28.48 -26.86
CA GLU A 836 -21.47 27.54 -25.74
C GLU A 836 -22.94 27.34 -25.37
N LEU A 837 -23.71 28.42 -25.29
CA LEU A 837 -25.12 28.40 -24.98
C LEU A 837 -25.94 27.68 -26.07
N ARG A 838 -25.64 27.93 -27.35
CA ARG A 838 -26.32 27.26 -28.47
C ARG A 838 -26.17 25.75 -28.36
N LYS A 839 -24.95 25.27 -28.13
CA LYS A 839 -24.66 23.84 -27.95
C LYS A 839 -25.30 23.27 -26.68
N ALA A 840 -25.20 23.99 -25.56
CA ALA A 840 -25.70 23.51 -24.27
C ALA A 840 -27.23 23.47 -24.18
N ALA A 841 -27.93 24.47 -24.73
CA ALA A 841 -29.38 24.57 -24.61
C ALA A 841 -30.16 23.89 -25.75
N PHE A 842 -29.59 23.80 -26.96
CA PHE A 842 -30.31 23.32 -28.15
C PHE A 842 -29.70 22.05 -28.79
N GLY A 843 -28.49 21.64 -28.37
CA GLY A 843 -27.70 20.57 -28.98
C GLY A 843 -26.93 21.03 -30.23
N ASP A 844 -25.87 20.33 -30.60
CA ASP A 844 -25.14 20.56 -31.86
C ASP A 844 -25.97 20.05 -33.04
N ASP A 845 -26.49 18.82 -32.89
CA ASP A 845 -27.31 18.11 -33.89
C ASP A 845 -28.68 17.71 -33.34
N MET A 846 -29.53 17.15 -34.22
CA MET A 846 -30.84 16.61 -33.83
C MET A 846 -30.76 15.46 -32.84
N GLU A 847 -29.77 14.56 -32.94
CA GLU A 847 -29.60 13.47 -31.98
C GLU A 847 -29.20 13.99 -30.59
N ASP A 848 -28.23 14.92 -30.52
CA ASP A 848 -27.82 15.56 -29.26
C ASP A 848 -29.00 16.30 -28.59
N SER A 849 -29.86 16.95 -29.38
CA SER A 849 -31.03 17.64 -28.85
C SER A 849 -32.08 16.72 -28.21
N LYS A 850 -32.13 15.45 -28.62
CA LYS A 850 -33.01 14.44 -28.00
C LYS A 850 -32.42 13.90 -26.71
N ALA A 851 -31.10 13.96 -26.55
CA ALA A 851 -30.41 13.53 -25.34
C ALA A 851 -30.57 14.54 -24.17
N LEU A 852 -30.95 15.78 -24.46
CA LEU A 852 -31.21 16.80 -23.45
C LEU A 852 -32.49 16.48 -22.65
N PRO A 853 -32.52 16.77 -21.33
CA PRO A 853 -33.68 16.51 -20.48
C PRO A 853 -34.85 17.50 -20.69
N TRP A 854 -34.73 18.41 -21.66
CA TRP A 854 -35.76 19.37 -22.06
C TRP A 854 -35.87 19.47 -23.58
N SER A 855 -36.99 20.00 -24.07
CA SER A 855 -37.20 20.23 -25.50
C SER A 855 -36.62 21.56 -25.98
N ARG A 856 -36.26 21.65 -27.28
CA ARG A 856 -35.80 22.90 -27.91
C ARG A 856 -36.79 24.05 -27.75
N ASN A 857 -38.10 23.77 -27.80
CA ASN A 857 -39.14 24.78 -27.59
C ASN A 857 -39.18 25.32 -26.15
N GLN A 858 -38.94 24.46 -25.16
CA GLN A 858 -38.80 24.87 -23.76
C GLN A 858 -37.60 25.79 -23.57
N ALA A 859 -36.45 25.43 -24.15
CA ALA A 859 -35.25 26.27 -24.12
C ALA A 859 -35.50 27.62 -24.81
N TRP A 860 -36.09 27.63 -26.02
CA TRP A 860 -36.39 28.86 -26.77
C TRP A 860 -37.32 29.81 -26.01
N LYS A 861 -38.35 29.29 -25.33
CA LYS A 861 -39.27 30.11 -24.53
C LYS A 861 -38.53 30.83 -23.40
N ILE A 862 -37.63 30.16 -22.69
CA ILE A 862 -36.84 30.78 -21.62
C ILE A 862 -35.87 31.81 -22.19
N VAL A 863 -35.10 31.46 -23.23
CA VAL A 863 -34.16 32.37 -23.88
C VAL A 863 -34.86 33.64 -24.36
N SER A 864 -36.01 33.51 -25.01
CA SER A 864 -36.77 34.65 -25.55
C SER A 864 -37.40 35.53 -24.46
N GLU A 865 -37.85 34.95 -23.34
CA GLU A 865 -38.36 35.73 -22.21
C GLU A 865 -37.25 36.43 -21.42
N LEU A 866 -36.13 35.74 -21.14
CA LEU A 866 -34.97 36.29 -20.43
C LEU A 866 -34.15 37.28 -21.27
N ALA A 867 -34.25 37.23 -22.60
CA ALA A 867 -33.69 38.27 -23.46
C ALA A 867 -34.44 39.61 -23.30
N LYS A 868 -35.78 39.54 -23.13
CA LYS A 868 -36.66 40.71 -22.99
C LYS A 868 -36.67 41.26 -21.57
N LYS A 869 -36.75 40.38 -20.57
CA LYS A 869 -36.86 40.72 -19.15
C LYS A 869 -35.66 40.18 -18.40
N ARG A 870 -35.17 40.94 -17.40
CA ARG A 870 -34.03 40.50 -16.56
C ARG A 870 -34.36 39.22 -15.79
N GLU A 871 -35.59 39.14 -15.30
CA GLU A 871 -36.08 38.07 -14.45
C GLU A 871 -37.53 37.76 -14.82
N THR A 872 -37.94 36.51 -14.63
CA THR A 872 -39.29 36.05 -14.93
C THR A 872 -39.85 35.23 -13.80
N SER A 873 -41.16 35.33 -13.55
CA SER A 873 -41.82 34.55 -12.51
C SER A 873 -41.80 33.06 -12.86
N TYR A 874 -41.36 32.24 -11.89
CA TYR A 874 -41.31 30.79 -12.00
C TYR A 874 -42.69 30.20 -12.30
N ALA A 875 -43.72 30.67 -11.58
CA ALA A 875 -45.09 30.20 -11.74
C ALA A 875 -45.66 30.52 -13.14
N ASN A 876 -45.34 31.68 -13.70
CA ASN A 876 -45.85 32.07 -15.02
C ASN A 876 -45.28 31.16 -16.13
N ILE A 877 -43.97 30.88 -16.09
CA ILE A 877 -43.33 29.99 -17.08
C ILE A 877 -43.90 28.58 -16.99
N LEU A 878 -44.19 28.09 -15.77
CA LEU A 878 -44.73 26.76 -15.57
C LEU A 878 -46.16 26.59 -16.11
N GLN A 879 -46.97 27.65 -16.06
CA GLN A 879 -48.35 27.64 -16.60
C GLN A 879 -48.39 27.77 -18.12
N ASP A 880 -47.44 28.52 -18.70
CA ASP A 880 -47.37 28.73 -20.14
C ASP A 880 -46.94 27.48 -20.90
N PHE A 881 -47.45 27.34 -22.13
CA PHE A 881 -46.87 26.40 -23.10
C PHE A 881 -45.45 26.88 -23.44
N PRO A 882 -44.42 26.02 -23.43
CA PRO A 882 -44.44 24.55 -23.52
C PRO A 882 -44.24 23.75 -22.21
N PHE A 883 -44.26 24.36 -21.04
CA PHE A 883 -43.98 23.66 -19.77
C PHE A 883 -45.22 22.99 -19.15
N LYS A 884 -46.38 23.66 -19.09
CA LYS A 884 -47.65 23.09 -18.58
C LYS A 884 -47.50 22.19 -17.32
N GLY A 885 -46.80 22.65 -16.29
CA GLY A 885 -46.58 21.87 -15.06
C GLY A 885 -45.38 20.90 -15.09
N GLN A 886 -44.61 20.82 -16.19
CA GLN A 886 -43.37 20.04 -16.28
C GLN A 886 -42.21 20.76 -15.56
N GLU A 887 -42.21 20.66 -14.23
CA GLU A 887 -41.18 21.26 -13.37
C GLU A 887 -39.79 20.61 -13.56
N ALA A 888 -39.76 19.34 -13.97
CA ALA A 888 -38.51 18.58 -14.18
C ALA A 888 -37.57 19.24 -15.20
N ALA A 889 -38.13 19.83 -16.27
CA ALA A 889 -37.33 20.52 -17.29
C ALA A 889 -36.65 21.77 -16.71
N LEU A 890 -37.35 22.55 -15.88
CA LEU A 890 -36.78 23.74 -15.22
C LEU A 890 -35.69 23.36 -14.23
N LYS A 891 -35.92 22.32 -13.42
CA LYS A 891 -34.91 21.79 -12.49
C LYS A 891 -33.67 21.30 -13.23
N ALA A 892 -33.84 20.59 -14.35
CA ALA A 892 -32.72 20.16 -15.17
C ALA A 892 -31.98 21.33 -15.81
N MET A 893 -32.67 22.38 -16.27
CA MET A 893 -32.02 23.58 -16.81
C MET A 893 -31.23 24.36 -15.74
N GLU A 894 -31.70 24.37 -14.50
CA GLU A 894 -30.96 24.91 -13.36
C GLU A 894 -29.71 24.07 -13.05
N GLU A 895 -29.84 22.75 -13.02
CA GLU A 895 -28.73 21.81 -12.84
C GLU A 895 -27.64 21.93 -13.92
N HIS A 896 -28.02 22.38 -15.12
CA HIS A 896 -27.12 22.62 -16.25
C HIS A 896 -26.60 24.07 -16.36
N ASP A 897 -26.78 24.90 -15.32
CA ASP A 897 -26.30 26.30 -15.27
C ASP A 897 -26.89 27.21 -16.38
N LEU A 898 -27.99 26.81 -17.03
CA LEU A 898 -28.65 27.65 -18.05
C LEU A 898 -29.48 28.75 -17.41
N ILE A 899 -30.16 28.42 -16.32
CA ILE A 899 -30.97 29.33 -15.52
C ILE A 899 -30.57 29.23 -14.05
N ALA A 900 -30.83 30.29 -13.29
CA ALA A 900 -30.76 30.28 -11.84
C ALA A 900 -32.15 30.56 -11.26
N VAL A 901 -32.56 29.77 -10.27
CA VAL A 901 -33.85 29.94 -9.60
C VAL A 901 -33.60 30.59 -8.23
N SER A 902 -34.29 31.69 -8.00
CA SER A 902 -34.30 32.34 -6.68
C SER A 902 -35.42 31.77 -5.81
N PHE A 903 -35.11 31.61 -4.52
CA PHE A 903 -36.04 31.09 -3.54
C PHE A 903 -36.40 32.19 -2.55
N VAL A 904 -37.69 32.34 -2.26
CA VAL A 904 -38.21 33.22 -1.21
C VAL A 904 -39.00 32.32 -0.26
N ASP A 905 -38.65 32.33 1.02
CA ASP A 905 -39.26 31.48 2.06
C ASP A 905 -39.29 29.98 1.69
N GLY A 906 -38.23 29.49 1.03
CA GLY A 906 -38.12 28.10 0.59
C GLY A 906 -38.94 27.74 -0.67
N ARG A 907 -39.63 28.71 -1.29
CA ARG A 907 -40.39 28.51 -2.54
C ARG A 907 -39.68 29.14 -3.75
N PRO A 908 -39.63 28.45 -4.91
CA PRO A 908 -39.19 29.06 -6.17
C PRO A 908 -40.02 30.29 -6.55
N SER A 909 -39.37 31.44 -6.75
CA SER A 909 -40.05 32.71 -7.04
C SER A 909 -39.73 33.24 -8.44
N MET A 910 -38.46 33.58 -8.72
CA MET A 910 -38.01 34.16 -9.99
C MET A 910 -36.91 33.31 -10.64
N ILE A 911 -36.94 33.28 -11.96
CA ILE A 911 -35.94 32.67 -12.85
C ILE A 911 -35.07 33.78 -13.44
N ARG A 912 -33.75 33.55 -13.42
CA ARG A 912 -32.72 34.43 -13.98
C ARG A 912 -31.82 33.63 -14.93
N ALA A 913 -30.98 34.33 -15.69
CA ALA A 913 -29.92 33.68 -16.45
C ALA A 913 -28.93 32.99 -15.50
N GLY A 914 -28.51 31.76 -15.80
CA GLY A 914 -27.63 30.97 -14.92
C GLY A 914 -26.22 31.55 -14.82
N LYS A 915 -25.69 32.10 -15.91
CA LYS A 915 -24.48 32.93 -15.91
C LYS A 915 -24.83 34.39 -16.13
N PRO A 916 -24.11 35.34 -15.52
CA PRO A 916 -24.36 36.76 -15.75
C PRO A 916 -24.15 37.16 -17.23
N VAL A 917 -23.13 36.59 -17.89
CA VAL A 917 -22.86 36.79 -19.32
C VAL A 917 -24.01 36.29 -20.21
N TYR A 918 -24.73 35.23 -19.79
CA TYR A 918 -25.79 34.62 -20.60
C TYR A 918 -26.94 35.58 -20.90
N ARG A 919 -27.13 36.61 -20.09
CA ARG A 919 -28.07 37.67 -20.42
C ARG A 919 -27.77 38.32 -21.77
N GLN A 920 -26.52 38.70 -22.00
CA GLN A 920 -26.09 39.29 -23.26
C GLN A 920 -26.11 38.26 -24.38
N ALA A 921 -25.73 37.01 -24.06
CA ALA A 921 -25.79 35.92 -25.01
C ALA A 921 -27.24 35.64 -25.49
N PHE A 922 -28.23 35.65 -24.60
CA PHE A 922 -29.65 35.50 -24.95
C PHE A 922 -30.11 36.62 -25.87
N GLN A 923 -29.75 37.87 -25.59
CA GLN A 923 -30.07 38.99 -26.46
C GLN A 923 -29.45 38.84 -27.85
N ARG A 924 -28.18 38.44 -27.93
CA ARG A 924 -27.49 38.18 -29.20
C ARG A 924 -28.12 37.02 -29.97
N LEU A 925 -28.48 35.94 -29.27
CA LEU A 925 -29.06 34.74 -29.86
C LEU A 925 -30.48 34.99 -30.40
N VAL A 926 -31.28 35.80 -29.71
CA VAL A 926 -32.62 36.21 -30.18
C VAL A 926 -32.53 37.24 -31.31
N ALA A 927 -31.48 38.05 -31.34
CA ALA A 927 -31.22 39.01 -32.42
C ALA A 927 -30.70 38.33 -33.70
N ASP A 928 -30.20 37.10 -33.64
CA ASP A 928 -29.82 36.30 -34.83
C ASP A 928 -31.10 35.90 -35.59
N PRO A 929 -31.36 36.49 -36.77
CA PRO A 929 -32.63 36.31 -37.46
C PRO A 929 -32.79 34.90 -38.03
N VAL A 930 -31.68 34.26 -38.45
CA VAL A 930 -31.70 32.90 -39.01
C VAL A 930 -32.03 31.89 -37.91
N PHE A 931 -31.36 32.02 -36.76
CA PHE A 931 -31.61 31.16 -35.63
C PHE A 931 -33.01 31.37 -35.04
N ALA A 932 -33.44 32.63 -34.91
CA ALA A 932 -34.78 32.96 -34.43
C ALA A 932 -35.88 32.45 -35.37
N ALA A 933 -35.72 32.57 -36.69
CA ALA A 933 -36.68 32.04 -37.66
C ALA A 933 -36.81 30.51 -37.54
N THR A 934 -35.67 29.81 -37.43
CA THR A 934 -35.64 28.35 -37.23
C THR A 934 -36.39 27.93 -35.96
N CYS A 935 -36.09 28.57 -34.83
CA CYS A 935 -36.76 28.26 -33.56
C CYS A 935 -38.26 28.60 -33.57
N LYS A 936 -38.65 29.70 -34.23
CA LYS A 936 -40.06 30.06 -34.41
C LYS A 936 -40.81 29.04 -35.24
N ILE A 937 -40.21 28.55 -36.33
CA ILE A 937 -40.79 27.47 -37.15
C ILE A 937 -41.01 26.22 -36.30
N ASP A 938 -40.01 25.79 -35.53
CA ASP A 938 -40.11 24.62 -34.65
C ASP A 938 -41.22 24.79 -33.59
N GLN A 939 -41.31 25.97 -32.99
CA GLN A 939 -42.36 26.29 -32.01
C GLN A 939 -43.75 26.29 -32.65
N ALA A 940 -43.89 26.93 -33.81
CA ALA A 940 -45.15 27.04 -34.54
C ALA A 940 -45.62 25.67 -35.04
N ASN A 941 -44.73 24.81 -35.55
CA ASN A 941 -45.06 23.44 -35.95
C ASN A 941 -45.64 22.61 -34.79
N VAL A 942 -45.08 22.74 -33.58
CA VAL A 942 -45.63 22.04 -32.40
C VAL A 942 -46.98 22.62 -31.97
N LEU A 943 -47.18 23.93 -32.10
CA LEU A 943 -48.47 24.56 -31.84
C LEU A 943 -49.53 24.15 -32.88
N ILE A 944 -49.16 24.02 -34.15
CA ILE A 944 -50.01 23.50 -35.24
C ILE A 944 -50.41 22.05 -34.94
N ALA A 945 -49.45 21.16 -34.66
CA ALA A 945 -49.73 19.77 -34.32
C ALA A 945 -50.65 19.64 -33.09
N LYS A 946 -50.51 20.54 -32.11
CA LYS A 946 -51.41 20.62 -30.97
C LYS A 946 -52.81 21.08 -31.39
N ALA A 947 -52.93 22.13 -32.19
CA ALA A 947 -54.21 22.61 -32.71
C ALA A 947 -54.92 21.53 -33.54
N ASP A 948 -54.19 20.77 -34.36
CA ASP A 948 -54.71 19.61 -35.11
C ASP A 948 -55.26 18.53 -34.18
N SER A 949 -54.56 18.22 -33.09
CA SER A 949 -55.06 17.24 -32.11
C SER A 949 -56.33 17.72 -31.42
N GLU A 950 -56.42 19.01 -31.07
CA GLU A 950 -57.62 19.61 -30.49
C GLU A 950 -58.79 19.58 -31.49
N ILE A 951 -58.55 19.90 -32.76
CA ILE A 951 -59.55 19.82 -33.82
C ILE A 951 -60.06 18.40 -34.01
N LYS A 952 -59.17 17.40 -34.08
CA LYS A 952 -59.58 15.99 -34.15
C LYS A 952 -60.44 15.57 -32.96
N THR A 953 -60.12 16.03 -31.75
CA THR A 953 -60.96 15.74 -30.58
C THR A 953 -62.33 16.42 -30.65
N PHE A 954 -62.40 17.67 -31.11
CA PHE A 954 -63.67 18.37 -31.29
C PHE A 954 -64.53 17.72 -32.39
N GLU A 955 -63.91 17.27 -33.49
CA GLU A 955 -64.59 16.54 -34.56
C GLU A 955 -65.15 15.20 -34.06
N GLN A 956 -64.36 14.44 -33.30
CA GLN A 956 -64.79 13.18 -32.68
C GLN A 956 -65.95 13.40 -31.69
N GLU A 957 -65.87 14.43 -30.84
CA GLU A 957 -66.95 14.76 -29.90
C GLU A 957 -68.22 15.19 -30.67
N LEU A 958 -68.08 15.97 -31.75
CA LEU A 958 -69.21 16.34 -32.61
C LEU A 958 -69.84 15.14 -33.31
N LEU A 959 -69.04 14.15 -33.72
CA LEU A 959 -69.53 12.89 -34.28
C LEU A 959 -70.29 12.08 -33.23
N GLN A 960 -69.79 11.99 -32.00
CA GLN A 960 -70.50 11.33 -30.88
C GLN A 960 -71.82 12.04 -30.55
N LEU A 961 -71.81 13.39 -30.49
CA LEU A 961 -73.04 14.17 -30.27
C LEU A 961 -74.06 13.99 -31.40
N ARG A 962 -73.59 13.73 -32.64
CA ARG A 962 -74.47 13.38 -33.76
C ARG A 962 -75.18 12.05 -33.53
N GLU A 963 -74.50 11.05 -32.96
CA GLU A 963 -75.06 9.73 -32.66
C GLU A 963 -76.06 9.76 -31.49
N ILE A 964 -75.82 10.63 -30.50
CA ILE A 964 -76.69 10.82 -29.32
C ILE A 964 -77.96 11.63 -29.64
N SER A 965 -78.05 12.26 -30.81
CA SER A 965 -79.20 13.09 -31.20
C SER A 965 -80.11 12.40 -32.23
N PRO A 966 -80.90 11.36 -31.86
CA PRO A 966 -82.00 10.92 -32.68
C PRO A 966 -83.21 11.83 -32.38
N GLU A 967 -83.41 12.85 -33.20
CA GLU A 967 -84.73 13.21 -33.73
C GLU A 967 -84.66 14.53 -34.51
N GLN A 968 -84.90 14.39 -35.80
CA GLN A 968 -85.34 15.47 -36.67
C GLN A 968 -86.71 15.96 -36.17
N HIS A 969 -86.82 17.23 -35.77
CA HIS A 969 -88.05 17.97 -36.03
C HIS A 969 -87.89 18.69 -37.38
N PRO A 970 -88.68 18.32 -38.41
CA PRO A 970 -88.64 18.98 -39.70
C PRO A 970 -89.43 20.28 -39.62
N GLY A 971 -88.75 21.42 -39.43
CA GLY A 971 -89.43 22.71 -39.46
C GLY A 971 -88.46 23.86 -39.23
N LEU A 972 -88.29 24.69 -40.27
CA LEU A 972 -87.50 25.92 -40.34
C LEU A 972 -85.97 25.75 -40.27
N VAL A 973 -85.33 25.59 -41.44
CA VAL A 973 -84.54 26.67 -42.08
C VAL A 973 -84.50 26.37 -43.59
N LYS A 974 -85.42 26.98 -44.36
CA LYS A 974 -85.12 27.30 -45.77
C LYS A 974 -84.29 28.59 -45.73
N HIS A 975 -83.28 28.66 -46.59
CA HIS A 975 -82.23 29.70 -46.73
C HIS A 975 -80.93 29.44 -45.97
N ALA A 976 -80.13 28.50 -46.49
CA ALA A 976 -78.68 28.70 -46.70
C ALA A 976 -78.09 27.46 -47.39
N ALA A 977 -78.41 27.27 -48.66
CA ALA A 977 -77.73 26.28 -49.51
C ALA A 977 -77.46 26.90 -50.88
N SER A 978 -76.58 27.90 -50.91
CA SER A 978 -75.70 28.21 -52.04
C SER A 978 -74.78 29.39 -51.67
N ALA A 979 -73.53 29.10 -51.35
CA ALA A 979 -72.42 30.03 -51.57
C ALA A 979 -71.10 29.28 -51.38
N THR A 980 -70.56 28.91 -52.53
CA THR A 980 -69.17 28.59 -52.80
C THR A 980 -68.20 29.46 -51.99
N TRP A 981 -67.17 28.80 -51.45
CA TRP A 981 -65.94 29.42 -50.93
C TRP A 981 -65.29 30.30 -52.00
N SER A 982 -65.39 31.62 -51.84
CA SER A 982 -64.44 32.56 -52.41
C SER A 982 -64.59 33.92 -51.72
N GLY A 983 -63.61 34.28 -50.88
CA GLY A 983 -63.32 35.63 -50.41
C GLY A 983 -64.42 36.36 -49.63
N VAL A 984 -64.07 36.99 -48.51
CA VAL A 984 -64.46 38.37 -48.15
C VAL A 984 -64.03 38.65 -46.71
N THR A 985 -63.28 39.73 -46.59
CA THR A 985 -62.88 40.49 -45.40
C THR A 985 -64.06 40.86 -44.51
N PHE A 986 -63.91 40.74 -43.18
CA PHE A 986 -64.86 41.27 -42.20
C PHE A 986 -64.29 42.48 -41.45
N ILE A 987 -64.98 43.61 -41.56
CA ILE A 987 -64.83 44.82 -40.74
C ILE A 987 -65.60 44.60 -39.42
N PRO A 988 -65.10 45.02 -38.24
CA PRO A 988 -65.75 44.73 -36.97
C PRO A 988 -66.86 45.75 -36.69
N ARG A 989 -68.01 45.25 -36.20
CA ARG A 989 -69.05 46.09 -35.58
C ARG A 989 -69.11 45.76 -34.08
N ALA A 990 -68.85 46.78 -33.27
CA ALA A 990 -68.83 46.73 -31.83
C ALA A 990 -70.21 46.42 -31.24
N VAL A 991 -70.26 45.50 -30.26
CA VAL A 991 -71.32 45.41 -29.26
C VAL A 991 -70.66 45.10 -27.92
N GLY A 992 -70.95 45.94 -26.91
CA GLY A 992 -70.26 45.99 -25.64
C GLY A 992 -70.56 44.81 -24.70
N TYR A 993 -69.55 44.46 -23.90
CA TYR A 993 -69.64 43.54 -22.79
C TYR A 993 -69.97 44.31 -21.49
N ILE A 994 -71.01 43.86 -20.77
CA ILE A 994 -71.13 44.10 -19.33
C ILE A 994 -70.59 42.83 -18.65
N VAL A 995 -69.51 43.00 -17.89
CA VAL A 995 -68.85 41.97 -17.08
C VAL A 995 -69.23 42.21 -15.63
N THR A 996 -69.71 41.18 -14.93
CA THR A 996 -69.50 41.05 -13.48
C THR A 996 -69.13 39.59 -13.13
N PRO A 997 -68.21 39.37 -12.17
CA PRO A 997 -67.50 38.10 -12.02
C PRO A 997 -68.11 37.21 -10.93
N TRP A 998 -68.12 35.90 -11.13
CA TRP A 998 -68.33 34.92 -10.06
C TRP A 998 -66.99 34.25 -9.72
N ASN A 999 -66.52 34.64 -8.54
CA ASN A 999 -65.36 34.12 -7.83
C ASN A 999 -65.78 32.84 -7.08
N TRP A 1000 -64.92 31.80 -7.05
CA TRP A 1000 -65.13 30.65 -6.17
C TRP A 1000 -63.96 30.55 -5.19
N SER A 1001 -64.29 30.64 -3.91
CA SER A 1001 -63.43 30.27 -2.79
C SER A 1001 -64.31 29.42 -1.89
N ILE A 1002 -63.93 28.16 -1.71
CA ILE A 1002 -64.60 27.20 -0.84
C ILE A 1002 -63.68 26.98 0.36
N PHE A 1003 -64.11 27.36 1.57
CA PHE A 1003 -63.72 26.72 2.84
C PHE A 1003 -64.64 27.17 3.99
N GLY A 1004 -65.13 26.20 4.76
CA GLY A 1004 -65.84 26.37 6.05
C GLY A 1004 -67.28 26.87 5.90
N ASP A 1005 -68.30 26.37 6.58
CA ASP A 1005 -68.35 25.65 7.84
C ASP A 1005 -69.71 24.91 7.93
N SER A 1006 -69.77 24.03 8.91
CA SER A 1006 -70.86 23.16 9.34
C SER A 1006 -72.20 23.84 9.69
N ASP A 1007 -73.23 22.99 9.65
CA ASP A 1007 -74.52 23.05 10.34
C ASP A 1007 -75.70 23.89 9.82
N SER A 1008 -76.83 23.17 9.75
CA SER A 1008 -78.22 23.63 9.84
C SER A 1008 -78.82 24.42 8.66
N ALA A 1009 -79.65 23.74 7.87
CA ALA A 1009 -81.05 24.16 7.67
C ALA A 1009 -81.78 23.24 6.69
N LYS A 1010 -82.89 22.67 7.17
CA LYS A 1010 -83.97 22.11 6.37
C LYS A 1010 -84.56 23.17 5.43
N SER A 1011 -84.95 22.70 4.25
CA SER A 1011 -86.10 23.15 3.45
C SER A 1011 -86.17 24.63 3.05
N ARG A 1012 -85.79 24.94 1.82
CA ARG A 1012 -86.63 25.77 0.94
C ARG A 1012 -86.34 25.46 -0.52
N ALA A 1013 -87.29 24.78 -1.17
CA ALA A 1013 -87.31 24.59 -2.60
C ALA A 1013 -87.41 25.96 -3.31
N GLY A 1014 -86.46 26.24 -4.19
CA GLY A 1014 -86.44 27.36 -5.12
C GLY A 1014 -85.94 26.86 -6.47
N SER A 1015 -86.85 26.81 -7.44
CA SER A 1015 -86.74 26.36 -8.83
C SER A 1015 -85.34 26.35 -9.47
N THR A 1016 -84.74 25.16 -9.61
CA THR A 1016 -83.73 24.86 -10.63
C THR A 1016 -84.45 24.63 -11.96
N THR A 1017 -84.32 25.55 -12.91
CA THR A 1017 -84.70 25.32 -14.31
C THR A 1017 -83.94 24.11 -14.86
N SER A 1018 -84.64 22.99 -14.99
CA SER A 1018 -84.15 21.77 -15.64
C SER A 1018 -83.90 22.06 -17.12
N VAL A 1019 -82.65 22.31 -17.51
CA VAL A 1019 -82.23 22.38 -18.91
C VAL A 1019 -82.56 21.03 -19.56
N LYS A 1020 -83.37 21.03 -20.63
CA LYS A 1020 -83.70 19.79 -21.34
C LYS A 1020 -82.42 19.18 -21.92
N PRO A 1021 -82.23 17.85 -21.91
CA PRO A 1021 -81.01 17.22 -22.43
C PRO A 1021 -80.71 17.62 -23.89
N ALA A 1022 -81.72 17.86 -24.71
CA ALA A 1022 -81.56 18.36 -26.08
C ALA A 1022 -81.01 19.80 -26.16
N GLU A 1023 -81.36 20.68 -25.22
CA GLU A 1023 -80.85 22.05 -25.15
C GLU A 1023 -79.38 22.06 -24.69
N ALA A 1024 -79.01 21.18 -23.76
CA ALA A 1024 -77.62 20.99 -23.33
C ALA A 1024 -76.73 20.45 -24.46
N VAL A 1025 -77.22 19.50 -25.27
CA VAL A 1025 -76.51 18.97 -26.45
C VAL A 1025 -76.32 20.05 -27.52
N ASN A 1026 -77.35 20.85 -27.80
CA ASN A 1026 -77.24 21.96 -28.76
C ASN A 1026 -76.30 23.07 -28.27
N ALA A 1027 -76.35 23.42 -26.99
CA ALA A 1027 -75.42 24.38 -26.40
C ALA A 1027 -73.96 23.89 -26.47
N ARG A 1028 -73.73 22.60 -26.17
CA ARG A 1028 -72.41 21.97 -26.28
C ARG A 1028 -71.91 21.93 -27.73
N ARG A 1029 -72.79 21.62 -28.69
CA ARG A 1029 -72.49 21.62 -30.13
C ARG A 1029 -72.07 23.00 -30.62
N LEU A 1030 -72.81 24.06 -30.25
CA LEU A 1030 -72.45 25.44 -30.62
C LEU A 1030 -71.11 25.87 -30.02
N TRP A 1031 -70.86 25.51 -28.77
CA TRP A 1031 -69.58 25.75 -28.11
C TRP A 1031 -68.41 25.05 -28.81
N LEU A 1032 -68.59 23.78 -29.22
CA LEU A 1032 -67.59 23.02 -29.97
C LEU A 1032 -67.30 23.64 -31.34
N LEU A 1033 -68.34 24.08 -32.06
CA LEU A 1033 -68.17 24.75 -33.35
C LEU A 1033 -67.43 26.09 -33.21
N GLU A 1034 -67.71 26.87 -32.17
CA GLU A 1034 -66.98 28.12 -31.89
C GLU A 1034 -65.50 27.84 -31.56
N LYS A 1035 -65.23 26.82 -30.75
CA LYS A 1035 -63.85 26.42 -30.41
C LYS A 1035 -63.09 25.86 -31.59
N LEU A 1036 -63.74 25.03 -32.42
CA LEU A 1036 -63.17 24.50 -33.65
C LEU A 1036 -62.80 25.64 -34.60
N GLY A 1037 -63.70 26.62 -34.80
CA GLY A 1037 -63.43 27.81 -35.61
C GLY A 1037 -62.21 28.60 -35.11
N LYS A 1038 -62.10 28.82 -33.79
CA LYS A 1038 -60.94 29.50 -33.18
C LYS A 1038 -59.63 28.72 -33.34
N SER A 1039 -59.66 27.39 -33.17
CA SER A 1039 -58.48 26.54 -33.34
C SER A 1039 -58.01 26.50 -34.80
N VAL A 1040 -58.92 26.45 -35.77
CA VAL A 1040 -58.60 26.52 -37.20
C VAL A 1040 -58.01 27.88 -37.58
N GLN A 1041 -58.61 28.99 -37.12
CA GLN A 1041 -58.05 30.32 -37.34
C GLN A 1041 -56.62 30.44 -36.79
N LYS A 1042 -56.40 29.94 -35.57
CA LYS A 1042 -55.08 29.93 -34.94
C LYS A 1042 -54.07 29.10 -35.73
N MET A 1043 -54.49 27.95 -36.26
CA MET A 1043 -53.64 27.13 -37.12
C MET A 1043 -53.24 27.88 -38.39
N GLN A 1044 -54.19 28.50 -39.08
CA GLN A 1044 -53.93 29.29 -40.29
C GLN A 1044 -52.95 30.45 -40.03
N THR A 1045 -53.08 31.14 -38.89
CA THR A 1045 -52.14 32.20 -38.52
C THR A 1045 -50.72 31.66 -38.29
N LEU A 1046 -50.59 30.50 -37.64
CA LEU A 1046 -49.29 29.88 -37.39
C LEU A 1046 -48.68 29.34 -38.68
N GLU A 1047 -49.48 28.78 -39.59
CA GLU A 1047 -49.01 28.33 -40.91
C GLU A 1047 -48.50 29.50 -41.76
N ALA A 1048 -49.17 30.65 -41.72
CA ALA A 1048 -48.72 31.87 -42.37
C ALA A 1048 -47.38 32.37 -41.79
N GLU A 1049 -47.23 32.39 -40.47
CA GLU A 1049 -45.96 32.74 -39.80
C GLU A 1049 -44.82 31.78 -40.19
N VAL A 1050 -45.12 30.47 -40.30
CA VAL A 1050 -44.15 29.46 -40.75
C VAL A 1050 -43.75 29.69 -42.21
N ALA A 1051 -44.71 30.04 -43.08
CA ALA A 1051 -44.43 30.34 -44.48
C ALA A 1051 -43.50 31.56 -44.60
N GLU A 1052 -43.80 32.64 -43.88
CA GLU A 1052 -42.98 33.86 -43.83
C GLU A 1052 -41.55 33.56 -43.34
N CYS A 1053 -41.41 32.81 -42.25
CA CYS A 1053 -40.09 32.43 -41.74
C CYS A 1053 -39.32 31.52 -42.71
N LYS A 1054 -39.99 30.61 -43.42
CA LYS A 1054 -39.36 29.75 -44.43
C LYS A 1054 -38.92 30.54 -45.65
N ASP A 1055 -39.69 31.53 -46.07
CA ASP A 1055 -39.35 32.40 -47.19
C ASP A 1055 -38.18 33.32 -46.84
N PHE A 1056 -38.13 33.82 -45.60
CA PHE A 1056 -36.96 34.51 -45.06
C PHE A 1056 -35.69 33.64 -45.14
N LEU A 1057 -35.75 32.37 -44.69
CA LEU A 1057 -34.60 31.45 -44.73
C LEU A 1057 -34.12 31.13 -46.16
N LYS A 1058 -35.03 31.10 -47.14
CA LYS A 1058 -34.68 30.86 -48.55
C LYS A 1058 -34.08 32.08 -49.24
N THR A 1059 -34.58 33.27 -48.94
CA THR A 1059 -34.26 34.50 -49.69
C THR A 1059 -33.25 35.41 -48.99
N GLY A 1060 -33.06 35.25 -47.68
CA GLY A 1060 -32.18 36.08 -46.85
C GLY A 1060 -32.65 37.54 -46.72
N LYS A 1061 -33.82 37.90 -47.24
CA LYS A 1061 -34.41 39.24 -47.12
C LYS A 1061 -35.44 39.22 -46.01
N ALA A 1062 -35.17 40.00 -44.96
CA ALA A 1062 -36.08 40.26 -43.85
C ALA A 1062 -37.32 41.02 -44.29
#